data_AF-A4A4J9-F1
#
_entry.id   AF-A4A4J9-F1
#
_cell.length_a   1.000
_cell.length_b   1.000
_cell.length_c   1.000
_cell.angle_alpha   90.00
_cell.angle_beta   90.00
_cell.angle_gamma   90.00
#
_symmetry.space_group_name_H-M   'P 1'
#
loop_
_entity.id
_entity.type
_entity.pdbx_description
1 polymer ?
#
loop_
_entity_poly.entity_id
_entity_poly.type
_entity_poly.pdbx_seq_one_letter_code
_entity_poly.pdbx_strand_id
1 'polypeptide(L)'
;MSKQIVRILGLGIMLLVGSALPAVAQTPAFPPAANIAGDWDGIFQCDGYTNQFSIELQSSDQRRLSGSMQRSILGPTFRKHQQPYEKSLQVIGQYDSRTGTIALGTGQGRAQEIQMQGIVSPTGERMTGTVKWSLGRGCSSVVMGKRFSREVSSILERAKPTLYRPKVDPRANCDNRIVEWISQPLGYDQYSYQLRGAAGYASLALFEDSRFEPFFGKPYSKMSKRDLTKLENQIARPCWGALQAIGGDAKTATGVLSVVRQLPGSNVNVALYPYARAIARAWQDHSIASADPANSQQVGQFTNAARLFTQVLWPEGDFSFSEQLANKKSNTGTQRMNAALKELLSEPSPTFDALERIAAFELRIVVGSASAMESPNRVTRRSRSEQAAASQALQAARAEARAEYVVTAEAASAAGASIRSYLNRHAADAATAYASEQVTVQQARDNLASIGRRSDSRLRAYLEPGVMRQVDAIFSSQRNQLANQFAVTEKSMYALLRATTPKDLAGLKSLNAFDQVLRKKYGELFMLNAFSALRAAAATDRQRILSSQQQILIGQIRQSDTVSAMQDIVDTTVLAVDRQSGAFEPIQRALTARRQELAPFTGYPGADFLNAVYAGDVRTIDAIDTEYRNQFKRSLSELGGAGVFDNFYRYAIDQIRLIDPVMAVYLLNYQKNYKRCLRIDAAAFTVTRTVPTTVTTNLLGVEIARSEGYTINDDFLVNKDFESAFRRVGKMQPTNFLAKLVDQYMSNGGITAVTDGTRRMMREQACDGEVVERMEERMRAALFR
;
A
#
# COMPACT_ATOMS: atom_id res chain seq x y z
N MET A 1 68.36 -16.33 -44.99
CA MET A 1 69.37 -16.62 -43.94
C MET A 1 68.68 -16.36 -42.60
N SER A 2 68.49 -17.23 -41.61
CA SER A 2 68.97 -18.58 -41.20
C SER A 2 67.81 -19.19 -40.37
N LYS A 3 67.21 -20.36 -40.64
CA LYS A 3 67.58 -21.76 -40.32
C LYS A 3 67.86 -22.11 -38.83
N GLN A 4 66.98 -22.95 -38.25
CA GLN A 4 67.14 -24.19 -37.43
C GLN A 4 65.96 -24.30 -36.43
N ILE A 5 65.02 -25.26 -36.39
CA ILE A 5 64.96 -26.75 -36.44
C ILE A 5 65.52 -27.46 -35.19
N VAL A 6 64.65 -28.14 -34.41
CA VAL A 6 64.63 -29.58 -33.95
C VAL A 6 63.29 -29.80 -33.17
N ARG A 7 62.23 -30.48 -33.67
CA ARG A 7 61.80 -31.93 -33.59
C ARG A 7 61.76 -32.54 -32.17
N ILE A 8 60.69 -33.25 -31.74
CA ILE A 8 60.46 -34.71 -31.96
C ILE A 8 59.05 -35.20 -31.48
N LEU A 9 58.40 -36.06 -32.31
CA LEU A 9 57.41 -37.19 -32.12
C LEU A 9 56.06 -37.00 -31.35
N GLY A 10 54.92 -37.62 -31.70
CA GLY A 10 54.53 -38.61 -32.72
C GLY A 10 53.20 -39.34 -32.36
N LEU A 11 52.56 -40.00 -33.36
CA LEU A 11 51.37 -40.91 -33.35
C LEU A 11 49.97 -40.25 -33.27
N GLY A 12 48.96 -40.53 -34.11
CA GLY A 12 48.70 -41.58 -35.09
C GLY A 12 47.38 -42.29 -34.73
N ILE A 13 46.24 -41.92 -35.33
CA ILE A 13 44.93 -42.60 -35.10
C ILE A 13 44.36 -43.13 -36.42
N MET A 14 44.24 -44.46 -36.47
CA MET A 14 43.57 -45.27 -37.49
C MET A 14 42.04 -45.20 -37.36
N LEU A 15 41.38 -45.22 -38.53
CA LEU A 15 39.98 -45.56 -38.72
C LEU A 15 39.74 -47.06 -38.44
N LEU A 16 38.67 -47.36 -37.69
CA LEU A 16 38.03 -48.68 -37.66
C LEU A 16 36.52 -48.52 -37.79
N VAL A 17 36.00 -49.01 -38.91
CA VAL A 17 34.58 -49.18 -39.22
C VAL A 17 34.14 -50.49 -38.56
N GLY A 18 33.21 -50.42 -37.60
CA GLY A 18 32.55 -51.56 -36.99
C GLY A 18 31.04 -51.47 -37.21
N SER A 19 30.53 -52.30 -38.10
CA SER A 19 29.10 -52.49 -38.36
C SER A 19 28.42 -53.23 -37.20
N ALA A 20 27.50 -52.56 -36.51
CA ALA A 20 26.56 -53.19 -35.58
C ALA A 20 25.16 -53.22 -36.20
N LEU A 21 24.58 -54.41 -36.30
CA LEU A 21 23.19 -54.66 -36.69
C LEU A 21 22.22 -53.91 -35.75
N PRO A 22 21.06 -53.43 -36.24
CA PRO A 22 20.09 -52.77 -35.39
C PRO A 22 19.50 -53.78 -34.40
N ALA A 23 19.65 -53.49 -33.12
CA ALA A 23 18.97 -54.19 -32.04
C ALA A 23 17.45 -54.11 -32.27
N VAL A 24 16.79 -55.27 -32.27
CA VAL A 24 15.34 -55.37 -32.21
C VAL A 24 14.88 -54.61 -30.97
N ALA A 25 14.21 -53.48 -31.18
CA ALA A 25 13.66 -52.66 -30.11
C ALA A 25 12.69 -53.52 -29.28
N GLN A 26 13.11 -53.88 -28.07
CA GLN A 26 12.19 -54.41 -27.06
C GLN A 26 11.11 -53.34 -26.84
N THR A 27 9.85 -53.69 -27.09
CA THR A 27 8.71 -52.85 -26.73
C THR A 27 8.87 -52.39 -25.28
N PRO A 28 8.85 -51.07 -25.01
CA PRO A 28 9.06 -50.56 -23.67
C PRO A 28 8.05 -51.18 -22.71
N ALA A 29 8.54 -51.70 -21.59
CA ALA A 29 7.70 -52.19 -20.51
C ALA A 29 6.74 -51.08 -20.09
N PHE A 30 5.43 -51.35 -20.13
CA PHE A 30 4.42 -50.39 -19.72
C PHE A 30 4.66 -50.00 -18.25
N PRO A 31 4.48 -48.71 -17.88
CA PRO A 31 4.61 -48.27 -16.50
C PRO A 31 3.64 -49.05 -15.59
N PRO A 32 4.02 -49.30 -14.31
CA PRO A 32 3.14 -49.99 -13.36
C PRO A 32 1.81 -49.24 -13.26
N ALA A 33 0.72 -50.01 -13.16
CA ALA A 33 -0.63 -49.46 -13.10
C ALA A 33 -0.74 -48.42 -11.97
N ALA A 34 -1.14 -47.19 -12.31
CA ALA A 34 -1.32 -46.13 -11.33
C ALA A 34 -2.33 -46.56 -10.24
N ASN A 35 -2.00 -46.33 -8.97
CA ASN A 35 -2.93 -46.60 -7.88
C ASN A 35 -4.04 -45.53 -7.92
N ILE A 36 -5.24 -45.92 -8.31
CA ILE A 36 -6.39 -45.01 -8.43
C ILE A 36 -7.38 -45.08 -7.27
N ALA A 37 -7.16 -45.99 -6.31
CA ALA A 37 -7.97 -46.06 -5.10
C ALA A 37 -7.68 -44.89 -4.15
N GLY A 38 -8.66 -44.51 -3.34
CA GLY A 38 -8.61 -43.43 -2.35
C GLY A 38 -9.63 -42.33 -2.62
N ASP A 39 -9.50 -41.24 -1.86
CA ASP A 39 -10.39 -40.09 -1.96
C ASP A 39 -10.00 -39.17 -3.12
N TRP A 40 -11.00 -38.70 -3.86
CA TRP A 40 -10.85 -37.77 -4.96
C TRP A 40 -11.81 -36.60 -4.78
N ASP A 41 -11.33 -35.40 -4.98
CA ASP A 41 -12.15 -34.20 -5.06
C ASP A 41 -12.18 -33.70 -6.51
N GLY A 42 -13.35 -33.28 -6.96
CA GLY A 42 -13.51 -32.86 -8.34
C GLY A 42 -14.60 -31.84 -8.58
N ILE A 43 -14.59 -31.34 -9.82
CA ILE A 43 -15.62 -30.48 -10.37
C ILE A 43 -16.08 -31.01 -11.72
N PHE A 44 -17.36 -30.81 -12.02
CA PHE A 44 -17.86 -30.95 -13.37
C PHE A 44 -18.84 -29.86 -13.73
N GLN A 45 -18.96 -29.55 -15.02
CA GLN A 45 -19.84 -28.51 -15.53
C GLN A 45 -21.01 -29.09 -16.32
N CYS A 46 -22.23 -28.67 -15.98
CA CYS A 46 -23.48 -29.04 -16.65
C CYS A 46 -24.37 -27.82 -16.77
N ASP A 47 -24.95 -27.57 -17.95
CA ASP A 47 -25.94 -26.51 -18.15
C ASP A 47 -25.45 -25.11 -17.71
N GLY A 48 -24.14 -24.85 -17.79
CA GLY A 48 -23.51 -23.61 -17.33
C GLY A 48 -23.19 -23.56 -15.83
N TYR A 49 -23.58 -24.56 -15.05
CA TYR A 49 -23.32 -24.65 -13.61
C TYR A 49 -22.13 -25.55 -13.29
N THR A 50 -21.28 -25.09 -12.37
CA THR A 50 -20.18 -25.89 -11.81
C THR A 50 -20.68 -26.65 -10.59
N ASN A 51 -20.47 -27.97 -10.58
CA ASN A 51 -20.82 -28.86 -9.49
C ASN A 51 -19.54 -29.40 -8.86
N GLN A 52 -19.42 -29.29 -7.53
CA GLN A 52 -18.33 -29.91 -6.76
C GLN A 52 -18.76 -31.27 -6.24
N PHE A 53 -17.82 -32.21 -6.20
CA PHE A 53 -18.04 -33.53 -5.66
C PHE A 53 -16.78 -34.08 -5.00
N SER A 54 -16.99 -34.99 -4.07
CA SER A 54 -15.96 -35.87 -3.53
C SER A 54 -16.36 -37.31 -3.81
N ILE A 55 -15.40 -38.14 -4.18
CA ILE A 55 -15.64 -39.55 -4.53
C ILE A 55 -14.54 -40.40 -3.89
N GLU A 56 -14.95 -41.35 -3.07
CA GLU A 56 -14.06 -42.37 -2.53
C GLU A 56 -14.09 -43.58 -3.45
N LEU A 57 -12.96 -43.91 -4.08
CA LEU A 57 -12.84 -45.04 -5.00
C LEU A 57 -12.09 -46.21 -4.35
N GLN A 58 -12.70 -47.39 -4.41
CA GLN A 58 -12.11 -48.67 -4.05
C GLN A 58 -11.86 -49.48 -5.32
N SER A 59 -10.74 -50.19 -5.36
CA SER A 59 -10.33 -51.02 -6.50
C SER A 59 -10.23 -52.47 -6.05
N SER A 60 -11.03 -53.37 -6.65
CA SER A 60 -11.04 -54.79 -6.25
C SER A 60 -9.93 -55.61 -6.94
N ASP A 61 -9.57 -55.25 -8.19
CA ASP A 61 -8.64 -56.00 -9.03
C ASP A 61 -7.82 -55.12 -9.99
N GLN A 62 -7.64 -53.82 -9.66
CA GLN A 62 -7.03 -52.79 -10.51
C GLN A 62 -7.78 -52.49 -11.82
N ARG A 63 -8.87 -53.20 -12.13
CA ARG A 63 -9.69 -52.98 -13.33
C ARG A 63 -11.12 -52.58 -13.01
N ARG A 64 -11.68 -53.07 -11.91
CA ARG A 64 -13.04 -52.77 -11.44
C ARG A 64 -12.98 -51.80 -10.27
N LEU A 65 -13.81 -50.78 -10.36
CA LEU A 65 -13.93 -49.73 -9.38
C LEU A 65 -15.33 -49.73 -8.77
N SER A 66 -15.38 -49.49 -7.48
CA SER A 66 -16.62 -49.22 -6.74
C SER A 66 -16.36 -48.08 -5.76
N GLY A 67 -17.37 -47.29 -5.44
CA GLY A 67 -17.17 -46.14 -4.58
C GLY A 67 -18.44 -45.39 -4.23
N SER A 68 -18.30 -44.40 -3.35
CA SER A 68 -19.39 -43.50 -2.97
C SER A 68 -19.03 -42.07 -3.36
N MET A 69 -19.90 -41.44 -4.16
CA MET A 69 -19.80 -40.05 -4.56
C MET A 69 -20.72 -39.19 -3.67
N GLN A 70 -20.14 -38.25 -2.95
CA GLN A 70 -20.85 -37.19 -2.23
C GLN A 70 -20.84 -35.92 -3.08
N ARG A 71 -22.02 -35.33 -3.28
CA ARG A 71 -22.19 -34.11 -4.08
C ARG A 71 -22.52 -32.94 -3.17
N SER A 72 -21.79 -31.84 -3.33
CA SER A 72 -22.16 -30.55 -2.74
C SER A 72 -22.64 -29.62 -3.85
N ILE A 73 -23.93 -29.28 -3.85
CA ILE A 73 -24.48 -28.29 -4.80
C ILE A 73 -24.09 -26.89 -4.29
N LEU A 74 -22.90 -26.43 -4.64
CA LEU A 74 -22.48 -25.05 -4.36
C LEU A 74 -22.80 -24.15 -5.56
N GLY A 75 -24.05 -23.70 -5.63
CA GLY A 75 -24.49 -22.61 -6.51
C GLY A 75 -24.81 -21.34 -5.70
N PRO A 76 -24.32 -20.14 -6.09
CA PRO A 76 -24.59 -18.89 -5.37
C PRO A 76 -26.07 -18.44 -5.42
N THR A 77 -26.89 -19.03 -6.28
CA THR A 77 -28.32 -18.69 -6.45
C THR A 77 -29.31 -19.63 -5.76
N PHE A 78 -28.86 -20.69 -5.08
CA PHE A 78 -29.74 -21.66 -4.43
C PHE A 78 -29.78 -21.56 -2.89
N ARG A 79 -29.49 -20.37 -2.34
CA ARG A 79 -29.34 -20.14 -0.89
C ARG A 79 -30.54 -19.57 -0.16
N LYS A 80 -31.78 -19.74 -0.66
CA LYS A 80 -32.94 -19.24 0.10
C LYS A 80 -33.83 -20.27 0.80
N HIS A 81 -34.09 -21.49 0.30
CA HIS A 81 -35.09 -22.34 0.99
C HIS A 81 -34.94 -23.87 0.94
N GLN A 82 -33.75 -24.47 0.73
CA GLN A 82 -33.61 -25.93 0.90
C GLN A 82 -32.30 -26.30 1.60
N GLN A 83 -32.40 -27.13 2.65
CA GLN A 83 -31.26 -27.77 3.30
C GLN A 83 -30.45 -28.56 2.27
N PRO A 84 -29.11 -28.66 2.40
CA PRO A 84 -28.29 -29.46 1.51
C PRO A 84 -28.79 -30.91 1.52
N TYR A 85 -29.35 -31.37 0.40
CA TYR A 85 -29.63 -32.78 0.17
C TYR A 85 -28.29 -33.48 -0.08
N GLU A 86 -27.65 -34.00 0.98
CA GLU A 86 -26.53 -34.93 0.85
C GLU A 86 -27.06 -36.30 0.43
N LYS A 87 -27.15 -36.54 -0.87
CA LYS A 87 -27.38 -37.89 -1.41
C LYS A 87 -26.04 -38.50 -1.80
N SER A 88 -25.59 -39.50 -1.03
CA SER A 88 -24.49 -40.37 -1.46
C SER A 88 -24.95 -41.23 -2.65
N LEU A 89 -24.20 -41.18 -3.75
CA LEU A 89 -24.45 -42.00 -4.94
C LEU A 89 -23.38 -43.08 -5.03
N GLN A 90 -23.80 -44.34 -5.09
CA GLN A 90 -22.89 -45.46 -5.35
C GLN A 90 -22.44 -45.43 -6.81
N VAL A 91 -21.14 -45.40 -7.03
CA VAL A 91 -20.50 -45.46 -8.35
C VAL A 91 -19.86 -46.83 -8.56
N ILE A 92 -19.95 -47.34 -9.78
CA ILE A 92 -19.22 -48.51 -10.25
C ILE A 92 -18.57 -48.19 -11.58
N GLY A 93 -17.43 -48.82 -11.88
CA GLY A 93 -16.69 -48.46 -13.07
C GLY A 93 -15.54 -49.40 -13.41
N GLN A 94 -14.81 -49.00 -14.44
CA GLN A 94 -13.65 -49.71 -14.93
C GLN A 94 -12.46 -48.77 -15.16
N TYR A 95 -11.26 -49.30 -14.97
CA TYR A 95 -9.99 -48.65 -15.28
C TYR A 95 -9.14 -49.54 -16.17
N ASP A 96 -8.65 -48.98 -17.27
CA ASP A 96 -7.67 -49.63 -18.13
C ASP A 96 -6.30 -48.96 -17.91
N SER A 97 -5.43 -49.65 -17.17
CA SER A 97 -4.09 -49.17 -16.85
C SER A 97 -3.17 -49.03 -18.07
N ARG A 98 -3.48 -49.67 -19.21
CA ARG A 98 -2.67 -49.53 -20.43
C ARG A 98 -2.91 -48.19 -21.12
N THR A 99 -4.16 -47.76 -21.11
CA THR A 99 -4.60 -46.52 -21.77
C THR A 99 -4.74 -45.35 -20.78
N GLY A 100 -4.68 -45.64 -19.48
CA GLY A 100 -5.00 -44.69 -18.42
C GLY A 100 -6.47 -44.31 -18.39
N THR A 101 -7.34 -45.00 -19.12
CA THR A 101 -8.76 -44.63 -19.24
C THR A 101 -9.57 -45.13 -18.06
N ILE A 102 -10.48 -44.29 -17.57
CA ILE A 102 -11.40 -44.61 -16.48
C ILE A 102 -12.83 -44.30 -16.91
N ALA A 103 -13.76 -45.19 -16.59
CA ALA A 103 -15.20 -44.98 -16.78
C ALA A 103 -15.93 -45.30 -15.47
N LEU A 104 -16.70 -44.36 -14.95
CA LEU A 104 -17.50 -44.49 -13.71
C LEU A 104 -18.97 -44.21 -14.01
N GLY A 105 -19.90 -44.86 -13.33
CA GLY A 105 -21.32 -44.57 -13.45
C GLY A 105 -22.13 -44.95 -12.21
N THR A 106 -23.26 -44.28 -11.98
CA THR A 106 -24.14 -44.57 -10.84
C THR A 106 -25.22 -45.59 -11.22
N GLY A 107 -25.29 -46.72 -10.51
CA GLY A 107 -26.33 -47.76 -10.65
C GLY A 107 -26.09 -48.86 -11.70
N GLN A 108 -26.80 -49.99 -11.53
CA GLN A 108 -26.91 -51.07 -12.52
C GLN A 108 -28.22 -50.93 -13.32
N GLY A 109 -28.15 -50.70 -14.63
CA GLY A 109 -29.31 -50.65 -15.52
C GLY A 109 -29.36 -49.43 -16.46
N ARG A 110 -30.48 -49.27 -17.19
CA ARG A 110 -30.69 -48.23 -18.22
C ARG A 110 -30.88 -46.79 -17.69
N ALA A 111 -30.98 -46.60 -16.38
CA ALA A 111 -31.16 -45.30 -15.74
C ALA A 111 -29.94 -44.94 -14.89
N GLN A 112 -28.79 -44.74 -15.52
CA GLN A 112 -27.62 -44.20 -14.82
C GLN A 112 -27.82 -42.72 -14.56
N GLU A 113 -27.73 -42.30 -13.30
CA GLU A 113 -27.91 -40.89 -12.94
C GLU A 113 -26.74 -40.07 -13.50
N ILE A 114 -25.50 -40.51 -13.27
CA ILE A 114 -24.25 -39.87 -13.70
C ILE A 114 -23.34 -40.90 -14.37
N GLN A 115 -22.68 -40.52 -15.47
CA GLN A 115 -21.62 -41.29 -16.13
C GLN A 115 -20.40 -40.40 -16.36
N MET A 116 -19.22 -40.79 -15.87
CA MET A 116 -17.95 -40.10 -16.09
C MET A 116 -17.03 -40.98 -16.94
N GLN A 117 -16.32 -40.39 -17.90
CA GLN A 117 -15.31 -41.08 -18.70
C GLN A 117 -14.12 -40.15 -18.90
N GLY A 118 -12.90 -40.61 -18.63
CA GLY A 118 -11.72 -39.77 -18.76
C GLY A 118 -10.40 -40.51 -18.71
N ILE A 119 -9.32 -39.77 -18.57
CA ILE A 119 -7.94 -40.27 -18.50
C ILE A 119 -7.36 -39.87 -17.14
N VAL A 120 -6.75 -40.85 -16.48
CA VAL A 120 -6.00 -40.68 -15.23
C VAL A 120 -4.54 -40.37 -15.58
N SER A 121 -3.93 -39.41 -14.87
CA SER A 121 -2.52 -39.08 -15.03
C SER A 121 -1.65 -40.31 -14.76
N PRO A 122 -0.44 -40.41 -15.35
CA PRO A 122 0.49 -41.52 -15.07
C PRO A 122 0.80 -41.69 -13.57
N THR A 123 0.72 -40.60 -12.81
CA THR A 123 0.92 -40.58 -11.35
C THR A 123 -0.27 -41.12 -10.56
N GLY A 124 -1.46 -41.27 -11.16
CA GLY A 124 -2.68 -41.68 -10.45
C GLY A 124 -3.32 -40.59 -9.59
N GLU A 125 -2.81 -39.36 -9.62
CA GLU A 125 -3.20 -38.29 -8.71
C GLU A 125 -4.27 -37.34 -9.28
N ARG A 126 -4.46 -37.35 -10.62
CA ARG A 126 -5.38 -36.46 -11.32
C ARG A 126 -6.12 -37.20 -12.43
N MET A 127 -7.34 -36.77 -12.72
CA MET A 127 -8.19 -37.29 -13.77
C MET A 127 -8.91 -36.15 -14.47
N THR A 128 -9.00 -36.24 -15.80
CA THR A 128 -9.76 -35.30 -16.63
C THR A 128 -10.61 -36.07 -17.61
N GLY A 129 -11.82 -35.61 -17.88
CA GLY A 129 -12.74 -36.35 -18.73
C GLY A 129 -14.02 -35.60 -19.04
N THR A 130 -15.01 -36.36 -19.47
CA THR A 130 -16.38 -35.92 -19.72
C THR A 130 -17.31 -36.53 -18.69
N VAL A 131 -18.41 -35.84 -18.44
CA VAL A 131 -19.50 -36.32 -17.61
C VAL A 131 -20.81 -36.22 -18.39
N LYS A 132 -21.67 -37.22 -18.23
CA LYS A 132 -23.06 -37.19 -18.70
C LYS A 132 -23.95 -37.30 -17.48
N TRP A 133 -24.98 -36.46 -17.44
CA TRP A 133 -25.96 -36.45 -16.36
C TRP A 133 -27.33 -36.63 -16.97
N SER A 134 -28.08 -37.63 -16.50
CA SER A 134 -29.40 -38.01 -17.04
C SER A 134 -30.43 -36.89 -16.97
N LEU A 135 -30.29 -35.94 -16.03
CA LEU A 135 -31.22 -34.83 -15.82
C LEU A 135 -30.79 -33.53 -16.51
N GLY A 136 -29.56 -33.43 -17.04
CA GLY A 136 -28.99 -32.19 -17.60
C GLY A 136 -28.77 -32.23 -19.12
N ARG A 137 -28.94 -31.10 -19.81
CA ARG A 137 -28.68 -30.99 -21.27
C ARG A 137 -27.34 -30.30 -21.53
N GLY A 138 -26.26 -31.07 -21.57
CA GLY A 138 -24.96 -30.56 -22.06
C GLY A 138 -23.89 -30.42 -20.97
N CYS A 139 -23.69 -31.49 -20.22
CA CYS A 139 -22.50 -31.64 -19.41
C CYS A 139 -21.27 -31.87 -20.30
N SER A 140 -20.16 -31.16 -20.06
CA SER A 140 -19.03 -31.13 -20.98
C SER A 140 -17.73 -31.71 -20.41
N SER A 141 -17.39 -31.41 -19.16
CA SER A 141 -16.07 -31.75 -18.61
C SER A 141 -16.10 -32.04 -17.11
N VAL A 142 -15.28 -33.01 -16.69
CA VAL A 142 -14.95 -33.34 -15.30
C VAL A 142 -13.44 -33.25 -15.08
N VAL A 143 -13.04 -32.69 -13.94
CA VAL A 143 -11.65 -32.69 -13.47
C VAL A 143 -11.66 -33.08 -11.99
N MET A 144 -10.83 -34.04 -11.61
CA MET A 144 -10.70 -34.48 -10.22
C MET A 144 -9.27 -34.88 -9.84
N GLY A 145 -8.94 -34.87 -8.56
CA GLY A 145 -7.64 -35.31 -8.04
C GLY A 145 -7.68 -35.64 -6.55
N LYS A 146 -6.68 -36.38 -6.05
CA LYS A 146 -6.67 -36.91 -4.67
C LYS A 146 -6.38 -35.88 -3.56
N ARG A 147 -6.00 -34.64 -3.92
CA ARG A 147 -5.69 -33.52 -3.00
C ARG A 147 -6.20 -32.17 -3.51
N PHE A 148 -7.27 -32.20 -4.30
CA PHE A 148 -7.62 -31.15 -5.27
C PHE A 148 -8.45 -29.98 -4.70
N SER A 149 -8.93 -30.05 -3.45
CA SER A 149 -9.92 -29.10 -2.90
C SER A 149 -9.48 -27.63 -2.75
N ARG A 150 -8.18 -27.30 -2.68
CA ARG A 150 -7.71 -25.90 -2.53
C ARG A 150 -7.30 -25.20 -3.83
N GLU A 151 -7.03 -25.94 -4.92
CA GLU A 151 -6.58 -25.37 -6.20
C GLU A 151 -7.75 -24.95 -7.12
N VAL A 152 -8.90 -25.61 -6.96
CA VAL A 152 -10.09 -25.53 -7.84
C VAL A 152 -10.63 -24.11 -8.00
N SER A 153 -10.77 -23.34 -6.91
CA SER A 153 -11.30 -21.96 -6.98
C SER A 153 -10.43 -21.04 -7.83
N SER A 154 -9.10 -21.23 -7.77
CA SER A 154 -8.15 -20.40 -8.52
C SER A 154 -8.04 -20.75 -10.01
N ILE A 155 -8.34 -22.00 -10.37
CA ILE A 155 -8.36 -22.49 -11.75
C ILE A 155 -9.66 -22.00 -12.43
N LEU A 156 -10.78 -22.03 -11.70
CA LEU A 156 -12.09 -21.58 -12.18
C LEU A 156 -12.19 -20.06 -12.39
N GLU A 157 -11.59 -19.24 -11.53
CA GLU A 157 -11.56 -17.78 -11.73
C GLU A 157 -10.80 -17.36 -13.00
N ARG A 158 -9.85 -18.19 -13.44
CA ARG A 158 -9.03 -17.94 -14.63
C ARG A 158 -9.61 -18.50 -15.93
N ALA A 159 -10.58 -19.42 -15.85
CA ALA A 159 -11.17 -20.09 -16.99
C ALA A 159 -12.64 -19.68 -17.20
N LYS A 160 -12.90 -18.44 -17.65
CA LYS A 160 -14.21 -18.08 -18.20
C LYS A 160 -14.28 -18.49 -19.66
N PRO A 161 -15.21 -19.36 -20.09
CA PRO A 161 -15.37 -19.67 -21.50
C PRO A 161 -15.98 -18.48 -22.24
N THR A 162 -15.21 -17.88 -23.15
CA THR A 162 -15.70 -16.85 -24.07
C THR A 162 -16.52 -17.56 -25.17
N LEU A 163 -17.84 -17.52 -25.08
CA LEU A 163 -18.72 -17.96 -26.18
C LEU A 163 -18.62 -16.96 -27.34
N TYR A 164 -17.67 -17.19 -28.24
CA TYR A 164 -17.56 -16.45 -29.50
C TYR A 164 -18.54 -17.06 -30.52
N ARG A 165 -19.50 -16.26 -31.00
CA ARG A 165 -20.31 -16.59 -32.18
C ARG A 165 -19.81 -15.75 -33.36
N PRO A 166 -19.09 -16.33 -34.34
CA PRO A 166 -18.67 -15.59 -35.52
C PRO A 166 -19.89 -15.14 -36.34
N LYS A 167 -19.84 -13.91 -36.88
CA LYS A 167 -20.76 -13.46 -37.93
C LYS A 167 -20.34 -14.13 -39.23
N VAL A 168 -21.17 -15.01 -39.78
CA VAL A 168 -20.87 -15.78 -41.01
C VAL A 168 -21.89 -15.47 -42.09
N ASP A 169 -21.40 -15.20 -43.30
CA ASP A 169 -22.20 -15.05 -44.53
C ASP A 169 -22.66 -16.44 -45.03
N PRO A 170 -23.98 -16.72 -45.08
CA PRO A 170 -24.52 -18.01 -45.49
C PRO A 170 -24.37 -18.34 -47.00
N ARG A 171 -23.79 -17.45 -47.82
CA ARG A 171 -23.69 -17.62 -49.29
C ARG A 171 -22.34 -18.15 -49.80
N ALA A 172 -21.38 -18.45 -48.94
CA ALA A 172 -20.07 -18.94 -49.39
C ALA A 172 -20.10 -20.43 -49.79
N ASN A 173 -19.52 -20.77 -50.94
CA ASN A 173 -19.34 -22.16 -51.41
C ASN A 173 -18.22 -22.88 -50.64
N CYS A 174 -18.35 -24.20 -50.44
CA CYS A 174 -17.32 -25.01 -49.79
C CYS A 174 -16.05 -25.11 -50.63
N ASP A 175 -14.88 -24.88 -50.03
CA ASP A 175 -13.59 -25.16 -50.66
C ASP A 175 -13.37 -26.68 -50.78
N ASN A 176 -13.30 -27.19 -52.01
CA ASN A 176 -13.13 -28.63 -52.29
C ASN A 176 -11.88 -29.22 -51.63
N ARG A 177 -10.83 -28.41 -51.39
CA ARG A 177 -9.61 -28.91 -50.71
C ARG A 177 -9.87 -29.33 -49.28
N ILE A 178 -10.81 -28.68 -48.60
CA ILE A 178 -11.22 -29.04 -47.23
C ILE A 178 -11.99 -30.36 -47.25
N VAL A 179 -12.80 -30.56 -48.29
CA VAL A 179 -13.55 -31.79 -48.49
C VAL A 179 -12.62 -32.96 -48.74
N GLU A 180 -11.68 -32.82 -49.66
CA GLU A 180 -10.69 -33.85 -50.00
C GLU A 180 -9.78 -34.16 -48.81
N TRP A 181 -9.34 -33.14 -48.07
CA TRP A 181 -8.55 -33.29 -46.85
C TRP A 181 -9.26 -34.14 -45.80
N ILE A 182 -10.52 -33.81 -45.47
CA ILE A 182 -11.27 -34.51 -44.42
C ILE A 182 -11.68 -35.93 -44.87
N SER A 183 -11.75 -36.17 -46.18
CA SER A 183 -12.11 -37.47 -46.77
C SER A 183 -10.96 -38.48 -46.79
N GLN A 184 -9.77 -38.12 -46.33
CA GLN A 184 -8.63 -39.04 -46.32
C GLN A 184 -8.90 -40.31 -45.47
N PRO A 185 -8.48 -41.50 -45.94
CA PRO A 185 -8.59 -42.72 -45.14
C PRO A 185 -7.72 -42.62 -43.89
N LEU A 186 -8.34 -42.84 -42.73
CA LEU A 186 -7.71 -42.73 -41.41
C LEU A 186 -7.05 -44.05 -40.94
N GLY A 187 -7.19 -45.13 -41.71
CA GLY A 187 -6.38 -46.35 -41.55
C GLY A 187 -6.70 -47.25 -40.35
N TYR A 188 -7.89 -47.15 -39.74
CA TYR A 188 -8.26 -47.99 -38.59
C TYR A 188 -9.11 -49.21 -38.97
N ASP A 189 -8.73 -50.36 -38.43
CA ASP A 189 -9.38 -51.66 -38.54
C ASP A 189 -10.72 -51.67 -37.77
N GLN A 190 -11.73 -52.35 -38.34
CA GLN A 190 -13.14 -52.32 -37.92
C GLN A 190 -13.40 -52.74 -36.45
N TYR A 191 -12.43 -53.29 -35.73
CA TYR A 191 -12.57 -53.68 -34.32
C TYR A 191 -12.54 -52.51 -33.32
N SER A 192 -11.99 -51.35 -33.70
CA SER A 192 -11.93 -50.15 -32.83
C SER A 192 -13.25 -49.37 -32.73
N TYR A 193 -14.24 -49.71 -33.56
CA TYR A 193 -15.54 -49.01 -33.66
C TYR A 193 -16.52 -49.30 -32.50
N GLN A 194 -16.29 -50.36 -31.71
CA GLN A 194 -17.20 -50.71 -30.60
C GLN A 194 -17.02 -49.85 -29.34
N LEU A 195 -15.89 -49.14 -29.21
CA LEU A 195 -15.73 -48.11 -28.19
C LEU A 195 -16.40 -46.82 -28.70
N ARG A 196 -17.63 -46.54 -28.22
CA ARG A 196 -18.37 -45.29 -28.49
C ARG A 196 -17.60 -44.08 -27.93
N GLY A 197 -16.56 -43.67 -28.64
CA GLY A 197 -15.60 -42.62 -28.28
C GLY A 197 -14.40 -42.56 -29.23
N ALA A 198 -13.97 -43.70 -29.81
CA ALA A 198 -12.79 -43.78 -30.69
C ALA A 198 -12.91 -42.97 -31.99
N ALA A 199 -14.11 -42.85 -32.56
CA ALA A 199 -14.36 -42.11 -33.80
C ALA A 199 -14.02 -40.60 -33.73
N GLY A 200 -14.01 -40.00 -32.53
CA GLY A 200 -13.62 -38.60 -32.34
C GLY A 200 -12.11 -38.35 -32.36
N TYR A 201 -11.29 -39.39 -32.18
CA TYR A 201 -9.82 -39.27 -32.13
C TYR A 201 -9.15 -39.51 -33.48
N ALA A 202 -9.80 -40.26 -34.38
CA ALA A 202 -9.28 -40.54 -35.71
C ALA A 202 -9.08 -39.27 -36.56
N SER A 203 -9.88 -38.21 -36.32
CA SER A 203 -9.76 -36.92 -37.02
C SER A 203 -8.47 -36.16 -36.71
N LEU A 204 -7.71 -36.51 -35.67
CA LEU A 204 -6.43 -35.84 -35.34
C LEU A 204 -5.32 -36.18 -36.33
N ALA A 205 -5.36 -37.38 -36.93
CA ALA A 205 -4.41 -37.77 -37.96
C ALA A 205 -4.49 -36.86 -39.21
N LEU A 206 -5.66 -36.24 -39.46
CA LEU A 206 -5.81 -35.27 -40.54
C LEU A 206 -4.91 -34.04 -40.37
N PHE A 207 -4.52 -33.70 -39.15
CA PHE A 207 -3.68 -32.52 -38.87
C PHE A 207 -2.17 -32.82 -38.87
N GLU A 208 -1.76 -34.06 -39.15
CA GLU A 208 -0.35 -34.37 -39.39
C GLU A 208 0.14 -33.59 -40.61
N ASP A 209 1.33 -32.99 -40.52
CA ASP A 209 1.84 -32.13 -41.60
C ASP A 209 1.88 -32.87 -42.95
N SER A 210 2.21 -34.17 -42.97
CA SER A 210 2.20 -35.03 -44.17
C SER A 210 0.81 -35.22 -44.81
N ARG A 211 -0.26 -35.06 -44.04
CA ARG A 211 -1.66 -35.20 -44.46
C ARG A 211 -2.34 -33.85 -44.65
N PHE A 212 -1.86 -32.81 -43.99
CA PHE A 212 -2.42 -31.46 -44.01
C PHE A 212 -1.79 -30.57 -45.09
N GLU A 213 -0.45 -30.55 -45.17
CA GLU A 213 0.31 -29.69 -46.08
C GLU A 213 -0.06 -29.84 -47.56
N PRO A 214 -0.33 -31.05 -48.10
CA PRO A 214 -0.71 -31.21 -49.50
C PRO A 214 -1.97 -30.43 -49.90
N PHE A 215 -2.85 -30.11 -48.95
CA PHE A 215 -4.13 -29.44 -49.20
C PHE A 215 -4.07 -27.93 -48.98
N PHE A 216 -3.21 -27.47 -48.06
CA PHE A 216 -3.15 -26.06 -47.66
C PHE A 216 -1.83 -25.37 -48.04
N GLY A 217 -0.89 -26.09 -48.66
CA GLY A 217 0.39 -25.58 -49.17
C GLY A 217 1.38 -25.16 -48.08
N LYS A 218 1.07 -25.46 -46.82
CA LYS A 218 1.95 -25.26 -45.65
C LYS A 218 1.56 -26.25 -44.54
N PRO A 219 2.52 -26.67 -43.70
CA PRO A 219 2.23 -27.52 -42.55
C PRO A 219 1.31 -26.82 -41.56
N TYR A 220 0.52 -27.60 -40.81
CA TYR A 220 -0.45 -27.06 -39.85
C TYR A 220 0.25 -26.19 -38.79
N SER A 221 1.46 -26.61 -38.38
CA SER A 221 2.33 -25.90 -37.43
C SER A 221 2.78 -24.50 -37.89
N LYS A 222 2.65 -24.17 -39.17
CA LYS A 222 3.00 -22.86 -39.76
C LYS A 222 1.77 -22.03 -40.17
N MET A 223 0.57 -22.46 -39.82
CA MET A 223 -0.66 -21.70 -40.10
C MET A 223 -0.73 -20.42 -39.26
N SER A 224 -0.98 -19.28 -39.91
CA SER A 224 -1.20 -18.02 -39.19
C SER A 224 -2.59 -17.99 -38.54
N LYS A 225 -2.79 -17.12 -37.55
CA LYS A 225 -4.13 -16.90 -36.94
C LYS A 225 -5.21 -16.61 -37.99
N ARG A 226 -4.86 -15.87 -39.05
CA ARG A 226 -5.76 -15.54 -40.16
C ARG A 226 -6.11 -16.78 -40.99
N ASP A 227 -5.16 -17.69 -41.20
CA ASP A 227 -5.37 -18.94 -41.95
C ASP A 227 -6.29 -19.89 -41.18
N LEU A 228 -6.06 -20.05 -39.87
CA LEU A 228 -6.90 -20.89 -38.99
C LEU A 228 -8.34 -20.37 -38.90
N THR A 229 -8.51 -19.04 -38.79
CA THR A 229 -9.84 -18.42 -38.77
C THR A 229 -10.59 -18.64 -40.08
N LYS A 230 -9.89 -18.61 -41.23
CA LYS A 230 -10.49 -18.91 -42.54
C LYS A 230 -10.91 -20.38 -42.63
N LEU A 231 -10.06 -21.29 -42.18
CA LEU A 231 -10.34 -22.73 -42.14
C LEU A 231 -11.56 -23.04 -41.27
N GLU A 232 -11.63 -22.44 -40.07
CA GLU A 232 -12.78 -22.58 -39.16
C GLU A 232 -14.10 -22.16 -39.83
N ASN A 233 -14.10 -20.98 -40.46
CA ASN A 233 -15.28 -20.42 -41.09
C ASN A 233 -15.77 -21.27 -42.29
N GLN A 234 -14.85 -21.91 -43.02
CA GLN A 234 -15.18 -22.81 -44.13
C GLN A 234 -15.77 -24.15 -43.66
N ILE A 235 -15.24 -24.72 -42.57
CA ILE A 235 -15.74 -26.00 -42.02
C ILE A 235 -17.10 -25.78 -41.30
N ALA A 236 -17.26 -24.67 -40.58
CA ALA A 236 -18.43 -24.42 -39.74
C ALA A 236 -19.75 -24.24 -40.53
N ARG A 237 -19.70 -23.85 -41.81
CA ARG A 237 -20.92 -23.64 -42.61
C ARG A 237 -20.81 -24.09 -44.08
N PRO A 238 -20.00 -23.49 -44.97
CA PRO A 238 -19.99 -23.84 -46.40
C PRO A 238 -19.83 -25.34 -46.65
N CYS A 239 -18.93 -25.96 -45.90
CA CYS A 239 -18.59 -27.37 -46.06
C CYS A 239 -19.40 -28.32 -45.20
N TRP A 240 -20.23 -27.82 -44.27
CA TRP A 240 -20.94 -28.69 -43.32
C TRP A 240 -21.89 -29.66 -44.02
N GLY A 241 -22.60 -29.21 -45.05
CA GLY A 241 -23.49 -30.06 -45.85
C GLY A 241 -22.74 -31.11 -46.68
N ALA A 242 -21.61 -30.73 -47.30
CA ALA A 242 -20.76 -31.67 -48.03
C ALA A 242 -20.15 -32.73 -47.08
N LEU A 243 -19.74 -32.31 -45.87
CA LEU A 243 -19.20 -33.19 -44.83
C LEU A 243 -20.24 -34.19 -44.30
N GLN A 244 -21.53 -33.83 -44.28
CA GLN A 244 -22.60 -34.77 -43.97
C GLN A 244 -22.87 -35.77 -45.11
N ALA A 245 -22.68 -35.35 -46.36
CA ALA A 245 -22.99 -36.16 -47.54
C ALA A 245 -21.94 -37.24 -47.86
N ILE A 246 -20.69 -37.08 -47.43
CA ILE A 246 -19.56 -37.99 -47.72
C ILE A 246 -19.64 -39.32 -46.94
N GLY A 247 -20.70 -39.55 -46.15
CA GLY A 247 -20.97 -40.85 -45.53
C GLY A 247 -20.04 -41.20 -44.35
N GLY A 248 -19.20 -40.26 -43.90
CA GLY A 248 -18.39 -40.40 -42.68
C GLY A 248 -19.14 -39.83 -41.47
N ASP A 249 -19.26 -40.64 -40.41
CA ASP A 249 -19.87 -40.33 -39.10
C ASP A 249 -19.81 -38.82 -38.77
N ALA A 250 -20.95 -38.17 -38.53
CA ALA A 250 -21.04 -36.73 -38.19
C ALA A 250 -20.08 -36.30 -37.05
N LYS A 251 -19.58 -37.29 -36.28
CA LYS A 251 -18.53 -37.17 -35.27
C LYS A 251 -17.16 -36.75 -35.81
N THR A 252 -16.75 -37.15 -37.01
CA THR A 252 -15.46 -36.76 -37.60
C THR A 252 -15.45 -35.28 -37.98
N ALA A 253 -16.50 -34.81 -38.65
CA ALA A 253 -16.68 -33.39 -38.96
C ALA A 253 -16.75 -32.53 -37.69
N THR A 254 -17.45 -33.03 -36.66
CA THR A 254 -17.53 -32.38 -35.34
C THR A 254 -16.18 -32.38 -34.63
N GLY A 255 -15.39 -33.46 -34.75
CA GLY A 255 -14.04 -33.61 -34.22
C GLY A 255 -13.06 -32.63 -34.85
N VAL A 256 -13.02 -32.55 -36.18
CA VAL A 256 -12.21 -31.57 -36.92
C VAL A 256 -12.58 -30.14 -36.54
N LEU A 257 -13.89 -29.82 -36.49
CA LEU A 257 -14.37 -28.50 -36.09
C LEU A 257 -13.97 -28.15 -34.64
N SER A 258 -13.95 -29.13 -33.74
CA SER A 258 -13.53 -28.95 -32.35
C SER A 258 -12.04 -28.64 -32.21
N VAL A 259 -11.19 -29.24 -33.06
CA VAL A 259 -9.74 -28.99 -33.10
C VAL A 259 -9.45 -27.61 -33.65
N VAL A 260 -10.14 -27.19 -34.72
CA VAL A 260 -9.94 -25.87 -35.36
C VAL A 260 -10.48 -24.72 -34.49
N ARG A 261 -11.58 -24.94 -33.75
CA ARG A 261 -12.18 -23.92 -32.85
C ARG A 261 -11.35 -23.62 -31.59
N GLN A 262 -10.41 -24.48 -31.21
CA GLN A 262 -9.56 -24.30 -30.03
C GLN A 262 -8.35 -23.40 -30.36
N LEU A 263 -8.60 -22.08 -30.47
CA LEU A 263 -7.56 -21.04 -30.61
C LEU A 263 -6.75 -20.85 -29.29
N PRO A 264 -5.57 -20.20 -29.32
CA PRO A 264 -4.62 -20.17 -28.21
C PRO A 264 -5.24 -19.48 -26.99
N GLY A 265 -5.36 -20.23 -25.88
CA GLY A 265 -5.88 -19.72 -24.60
C GLY A 265 -7.15 -20.41 -24.10
N SER A 266 -7.79 -21.30 -24.88
CA SER A 266 -8.81 -22.22 -24.34
C SER A 266 -8.18 -23.57 -24.03
N ASN A 267 -8.48 -24.11 -22.84
CA ASN A 267 -7.97 -25.36 -22.27
C ASN A 267 -7.66 -26.43 -23.33
N VAL A 268 -6.38 -26.76 -23.44
CA VAL A 268 -5.83 -27.82 -24.28
C VAL A 268 -6.55 -29.13 -23.97
N ASN A 269 -7.29 -29.67 -24.94
CA ASN A 269 -7.78 -31.04 -24.87
C ASN A 269 -6.57 -31.99 -24.73
N VAL A 270 -6.61 -32.85 -23.72
CA VAL A 270 -5.60 -33.83 -23.27
C VAL A 270 -5.22 -34.88 -24.35
N ALA A 271 -5.69 -34.73 -25.59
CA ALA A 271 -5.43 -35.65 -26.70
C ALA A 271 -4.11 -35.38 -27.47
N LEU A 272 -3.33 -34.35 -27.11
CA LEU A 272 -2.08 -33.96 -27.81
C LEU A 272 -0.78 -34.51 -27.19
N TYR A 273 -0.85 -35.37 -26.18
CA TYR A 273 0.33 -35.82 -25.42
C TYR A 273 1.51 -36.34 -26.29
N PRO A 274 1.31 -37.05 -27.42
CA PRO A 274 2.43 -37.50 -28.27
C PRO A 274 3.11 -36.38 -29.09
N TYR A 275 2.39 -35.30 -29.41
CA TYR A 275 2.85 -34.21 -30.31
C TYR A 275 3.17 -32.91 -29.57
N ALA A 276 2.85 -32.83 -28.27
CA ALA A 276 3.00 -31.62 -27.46
C ALA A 276 4.44 -31.11 -27.36
N ARG A 277 5.46 -32.00 -27.47
CA ARG A 277 6.87 -31.63 -27.30
C ARG A 277 7.40 -30.78 -28.46
N ALA A 278 7.05 -31.16 -29.70
CA ALA A 278 7.51 -30.47 -30.90
C ALA A 278 6.83 -29.11 -31.06
N ILE A 279 5.52 -29.05 -30.78
CA ILE A 279 4.73 -27.80 -30.83
C ILE A 279 5.18 -26.83 -29.74
N ALA A 280 5.44 -27.31 -28.52
CA ALA A 280 5.95 -26.48 -27.44
C ALA A 280 7.33 -25.90 -27.75
N ARG A 281 8.23 -26.69 -28.35
CA ARG A 281 9.58 -26.23 -28.71
C ARG A 281 9.56 -25.19 -29.83
N ALA A 282 8.76 -25.42 -30.88
CA ALA A 282 8.57 -24.44 -31.94
C ALA A 282 7.94 -23.12 -31.43
N TRP A 283 7.04 -23.20 -30.45
CA TRP A 283 6.46 -22.03 -29.79
C TRP A 283 7.48 -21.28 -28.93
N GLN A 284 8.33 -21.99 -28.18
CA GLN A 284 9.43 -21.40 -27.40
C GLN A 284 10.40 -20.64 -28.31
N ASP A 285 10.89 -21.27 -29.37
CA ASP A 285 11.84 -20.66 -30.30
C ASP A 285 11.26 -19.40 -30.96
N HIS A 286 9.99 -19.46 -31.38
CA HIS A 286 9.28 -18.32 -31.96
C HIS A 286 9.09 -17.17 -30.94
N SER A 287 8.76 -17.49 -29.69
CA SER A 287 8.52 -16.50 -28.64
C SER A 287 9.82 -15.79 -28.22
N ILE A 288 10.95 -16.49 -28.14
CA ILE A 288 12.28 -15.88 -27.88
C ILE A 288 12.68 -14.97 -29.04
N ALA A 289 12.49 -15.41 -30.28
CA ALA A 289 12.82 -14.61 -31.46
C ALA A 289 11.97 -13.33 -31.54
N SER A 290 10.66 -13.45 -31.28
CA SER A 290 9.68 -12.38 -31.48
C SER A 290 9.50 -11.43 -30.27
N ALA A 291 10.03 -11.78 -29.10
CA ALA A 291 9.98 -10.90 -27.94
C ALA A 291 10.82 -9.63 -28.17
N ASP A 292 10.16 -8.47 -28.11
CA ASP A 292 10.82 -7.17 -28.00
C ASP A 292 11.36 -7.01 -26.57
N PRO A 293 12.68 -6.99 -26.36
CA PRO A 293 13.27 -6.88 -25.03
C PRO A 293 12.92 -5.54 -24.33
N ALA A 294 12.54 -4.51 -25.09
CA ALA A 294 12.14 -3.22 -24.56
C ALA A 294 10.68 -3.20 -24.03
N ASN A 295 9.87 -4.21 -24.37
CA ASN A 295 8.48 -4.30 -23.93
C ASN A 295 8.34 -5.30 -22.77
N SER A 296 8.53 -4.81 -21.55
CA SER A 296 8.46 -5.60 -20.31
C SER A 296 7.11 -6.31 -20.12
N GLN A 297 6.02 -5.71 -20.59
CA GLN A 297 4.69 -6.31 -20.56
C GLN A 297 4.58 -7.51 -21.50
N GLN A 298 5.13 -7.41 -22.70
CA GLN A 298 5.16 -8.51 -23.67
C GLN A 298 6.02 -9.68 -23.19
N VAL A 299 7.20 -9.39 -22.64
CA VAL A 299 8.09 -10.39 -22.01
C VAL A 299 7.36 -11.10 -20.85
N GLY A 300 6.70 -10.34 -19.97
CA GLY A 300 5.92 -10.92 -18.87
C GLY A 300 4.73 -11.76 -19.34
N GLN A 301 4.07 -11.39 -20.44
CA GLN A 301 3.02 -12.19 -21.06
C GLN A 301 3.57 -13.53 -21.60
N PHE A 302 4.71 -13.51 -22.29
CA PHE A 302 5.34 -14.74 -22.78
C PHE A 302 5.82 -15.66 -21.66
N THR A 303 6.41 -15.13 -20.58
CA THR A 303 6.83 -15.92 -19.41
C THR A 303 5.64 -16.55 -18.69
N ASN A 304 4.54 -15.81 -18.53
CA ASN A 304 3.32 -16.33 -17.88
C ASN A 304 2.63 -17.40 -18.74
N ALA A 305 2.58 -17.21 -20.06
CA ALA A 305 2.04 -18.20 -20.98
C ALA A 305 2.87 -19.49 -20.97
N ALA A 306 4.21 -19.37 -20.98
CA ALA A 306 5.12 -20.50 -20.90
C ALA A 306 4.92 -21.31 -19.62
N ARG A 307 4.77 -20.62 -18.48
CA ARG A 307 4.54 -21.25 -17.16
C ARG A 307 3.25 -22.05 -17.10
N LEU A 308 2.15 -21.52 -17.66
CA LEU A 308 0.87 -22.25 -17.71
C LEU A 308 0.97 -23.49 -18.59
N PHE A 309 1.74 -23.43 -19.68
CA PHE A 309 2.00 -24.56 -20.55
C PHE A 309 2.87 -25.64 -19.89
N THR A 310 3.95 -25.26 -19.22
CA THR A 310 4.86 -26.21 -18.55
C THR A 310 4.21 -26.85 -17.33
N GLN A 311 3.50 -26.10 -16.48
CA GLN A 311 2.86 -26.65 -15.27
C GLN A 311 1.77 -27.69 -15.54
N VAL A 312 1.15 -27.68 -16.71
CA VAL A 312 0.05 -28.60 -17.07
C VAL A 312 0.56 -29.82 -17.86
N LEU A 313 1.62 -29.67 -18.65
CA LEU A 313 2.06 -30.71 -19.61
C LEU A 313 3.51 -31.22 -19.38
N TRP A 314 4.34 -30.53 -18.60
CA TRP A 314 5.76 -30.85 -18.41
C TRP A 314 6.26 -30.51 -17.00
N PRO A 315 6.23 -31.44 -16.03
CA PRO A 315 6.63 -31.10 -14.67
C PRO A 315 8.11 -30.74 -14.53
N GLU A 316 9.04 -31.32 -15.32
CA GLU A 316 10.48 -31.12 -15.08
C GLU A 316 11.29 -31.19 -16.38
N GLY A 317 12.18 -30.21 -16.63
CA GLY A 317 13.32 -30.42 -17.54
C GLY A 317 13.94 -29.26 -18.32
N ASP A 318 13.30 -28.11 -18.55
CA ASP A 318 13.91 -27.05 -19.39
C ASP A 318 13.70 -25.64 -18.81
N PHE A 319 14.58 -25.26 -17.88
CA PHE A 319 14.72 -23.89 -17.34
C PHE A 319 15.29 -22.88 -18.36
N SER A 320 15.64 -23.35 -19.57
CA SER A 320 16.39 -22.60 -20.57
C SER A 320 15.60 -21.44 -21.20
N PHE A 321 14.27 -21.47 -21.24
CA PHE A 321 13.46 -20.43 -21.88
C PHE A 321 13.44 -19.12 -21.08
N SER A 322 13.16 -19.19 -19.78
CA SER A 322 13.15 -18.01 -18.89
C SER A 322 14.54 -17.39 -18.79
N GLU A 323 15.58 -18.23 -18.73
CA GLU A 323 16.98 -17.80 -18.69
C GLU A 323 17.40 -17.11 -20.00
N GLN A 324 17.06 -17.67 -21.17
CA GLN A 324 17.37 -17.05 -22.47
C GLN A 324 16.66 -15.70 -22.66
N LEU A 325 15.41 -15.58 -22.21
CA LEU A 325 14.66 -14.33 -22.30
C LEU A 325 15.22 -13.27 -21.34
N ALA A 326 15.63 -13.67 -20.14
CA ALA A 326 16.33 -12.81 -19.19
C ALA A 326 17.69 -12.34 -19.74
N ASN A 327 18.47 -13.23 -20.35
CA ASN A 327 19.74 -12.90 -20.99
C ASN A 327 19.57 -11.92 -22.16
N LYS A 328 18.55 -12.12 -23.02
CA LYS A 328 18.24 -11.19 -24.11
C LYS A 328 17.83 -9.80 -23.57
N LYS A 329 16.99 -9.74 -22.53
CA LYS A 329 16.59 -8.49 -21.85
C LYS A 329 17.81 -7.75 -21.26
N SER A 330 18.68 -8.49 -20.57
CA SER A 330 19.89 -7.94 -19.94
C SER A 330 20.90 -7.38 -20.94
N ASN A 331 21.12 -8.08 -22.06
CA ASN A 331 22.05 -7.64 -23.11
C ASN A 331 21.56 -6.36 -23.81
N THR A 332 20.27 -6.29 -24.18
CA THR A 332 19.69 -5.08 -24.78
C THR A 332 19.65 -3.92 -23.78
N GLY A 333 19.32 -4.19 -22.51
CA GLY A 333 19.38 -3.19 -21.44
C GLY A 333 20.79 -2.62 -21.27
N THR A 334 21.81 -3.47 -21.31
CA THR A 334 23.23 -3.08 -21.18
C THR A 334 23.66 -2.15 -22.33
N GLN A 335 23.29 -2.46 -23.58
CA GLN A 335 23.61 -1.62 -24.72
C GLN A 335 22.96 -0.23 -24.64
N ARG A 336 21.67 -0.17 -24.27
CA ARG A 336 20.94 1.10 -24.10
C ARG A 336 21.50 1.92 -22.94
N MET A 337 21.81 1.27 -21.82
CA MET A 337 22.45 1.91 -20.66
C MET A 337 23.81 2.50 -21.06
N ASN A 338 24.66 1.75 -21.75
CA ASN A 338 25.99 2.22 -22.17
C ASN A 338 25.90 3.40 -23.15
N ALA A 339 24.93 3.41 -24.07
CA ALA A 339 24.70 4.54 -24.96
C ALA A 339 24.26 5.79 -24.20
N ALA A 340 23.27 5.67 -23.31
CA ALA A 340 22.78 6.77 -22.49
C ALA A 340 23.85 7.30 -21.53
N LEU A 341 24.64 6.40 -20.92
CA LEU A 341 25.76 6.78 -20.06
C LEU A 341 26.85 7.52 -20.85
N LYS A 342 27.19 7.04 -22.05
CA LYS A 342 28.18 7.70 -22.91
C LYS A 342 27.75 9.12 -23.30
N GLU A 343 26.47 9.30 -23.64
CA GLU A 343 25.90 10.62 -23.94
C GLU A 343 25.98 11.53 -22.70
N LEU A 344 25.53 11.04 -21.54
CA LEU A 344 25.51 11.80 -20.29
C LEU A 344 26.91 12.21 -19.82
N LEU A 345 27.93 11.36 -20.03
CA LEU A 345 29.32 11.64 -19.66
C LEU A 345 30.09 12.47 -20.70
N SER A 346 29.49 12.78 -21.85
CA SER A 346 30.16 13.54 -22.92
C SER A 346 30.09 15.06 -22.75
N GLU A 347 29.38 15.56 -21.73
CA GLU A 347 29.29 17.01 -21.44
C GLU A 347 30.66 17.56 -20.96
N PRO A 348 31.21 18.60 -21.62
CA PRO A 348 32.59 19.06 -21.40
C PRO A 348 32.80 19.89 -20.11
N SER A 349 31.73 20.32 -19.43
CA SER A 349 31.80 21.03 -18.14
C SER A 349 30.46 20.90 -17.42
N PRO A 350 30.23 19.82 -16.67
CA PRO A 350 28.94 19.58 -16.02
C PRO A 350 28.74 20.61 -14.89
N THR A 351 27.60 21.30 -14.92
CA THR A 351 27.13 22.08 -13.77
C THR A 351 26.90 21.16 -12.57
N PHE A 352 26.82 21.70 -11.36
CA PHE A 352 26.55 20.88 -10.17
C PHE A 352 25.22 20.11 -10.29
N ASP A 353 24.20 20.72 -10.92
CA ASP A 353 22.93 20.04 -11.22
C ASP A 353 23.08 18.92 -12.27
N ALA A 354 24.01 19.03 -13.22
CA ALA A 354 24.34 17.96 -14.15
C ALA A 354 25.02 16.78 -13.44
N LEU A 355 25.92 17.05 -12.48
CA LEU A 355 26.52 16.01 -11.63
C LEU A 355 25.48 15.29 -10.76
N GLU A 356 24.49 16.00 -10.23
CA GLU A 356 23.36 15.38 -9.50
C GLU A 356 22.54 14.45 -10.40
N ARG A 357 22.27 14.85 -11.66
CA ARG A 357 21.60 13.98 -12.64
C ARG A 357 22.41 12.73 -12.97
N ILE A 358 23.74 12.86 -13.06
CA ILE A 358 24.67 11.73 -13.27
C ILE A 358 24.66 10.78 -12.07
N ALA A 359 24.72 11.30 -10.85
CA ALA A 359 24.61 10.48 -9.63
C ALA A 359 23.24 9.79 -9.51
N ALA A 360 22.17 10.41 -10.02
CA ALA A 360 20.83 9.81 -10.05
C ALA A 360 20.66 8.74 -11.15
N PHE A 361 21.56 8.68 -12.14
CA PHE A 361 21.47 7.71 -13.24
C PHE A 361 21.56 6.26 -12.77
N GLU A 362 22.36 5.97 -11.74
CA GLU A 362 22.50 4.61 -11.20
C GLU A 362 21.19 4.05 -10.64
N LEU A 363 20.28 4.90 -10.16
CA LEU A 363 18.97 4.48 -9.68
C LEU A 363 18.00 4.05 -10.78
N ARG A 364 18.36 4.33 -12.05
CA ARG A 364 17.64 3.82 -13.24
C ARG A 364 18.16 2.46 -13.68
N ILE A 365 19.25 1.96 -13.06
CA ILE A 365 19.90 0.68 -13.35
C ILE A 365 19.49 -0.34 -12.28
N VAL A 366 18.98 -1.49 -12.71
CA VAL A 366 18.75 -2.65 -11.84
C VAL A 366 19.51 -3.84 -12.36
N VAL A 367 20.20 -4.54 -11.45
CA VAL A 367 20.86 -5.82 -11.75
C VAL A 367 19.79 -6.89 -11.87
N GLY A 368 19.56 -7.39 -13.08
CA GLY A 368 18.64 -8.49 -13.32
C GLY A 368 19.33 -9.83 -13.11
N SER A 369 18.84 -10.66 -12.19
CA SER A 369 19.17 -12.10 -12.14
C SER A 369 17.98 -12.92 -12.63
N ALA A 370 18.23 -14.02 -13.36
CA ALA A 370 17.19 -14.95 -13.80
C ALA A 370 16.37 -15.52 -12.61
N SER A 371 16.96 -15.54 -11.42
CA SER A 371 16.36 -16.00 -10.16
C SER A 371 15.42 -14.99 -9.49
N ALA A 372 15.49 -13.69 -9.78
CA ALA A 372 14.62 -12.68 -9.17
C ALA A 372 13.19 -12.66 -9.74
N MET A 373 12.97 -13.35 -10.87
CA MET A 373 11.65 -13.46 -11.54
C MET A 373 10.78 -14.63 -11.04
N GLU A 374 11.29 -15.49 -10.14
CA GLU A 374 10.48 -16.55 -9.53
C GLU A 374 9.57 -16.00 -8.42
N SER A 375 8.28 -16.30 -8.51
CA SER A 375 7.21 -15.66 -7.73
C SER A 375 7.35 -15.80 -6.20
N PRO A 376 7.01 -14.76 -5.40
CA PRO A 376 6.94 -14.80 -3.93
C PRO A 376 5.82 -15.68 -3.34
N ASN A 377 4.97 -16.29 -4.16
CA ASN A 377 3.69 -16.84 -3.72
C ASN A 377 3.72 -18.27 -3.16
N ARG A 378 4.89 -18.82 -2.84
CA ARG A 378 5.01 -20.10 -2.12
C ARG A 378 5.22 -19.82 -0.62
N VAL A 379 4.20 -19.30 0.07
CA VAL A 379 4.23 -19.12 1.53
C VAL A 379 3.00 -19.77 2.17
N THR A 380 3.15 -21.06 2.50
CA THR A 380 2.37 -21.68 3.57
C THR A 380 2.98 -21.28 4.91
N ARG A 381 2.29 -20.38 5.62
CA ARG A 381 2.30 -20.11 7.07
C ARG A 381 3.69 -20.13 7.75
N ARG A 382 4.42 -19.00 7.76
CA ARG A 382 5.73 -18.90 8.45
C ARG A 382 6.15 -17.49 8.92
N SER A 383 7.28 -17.47 9.64
CA SER A 383 7.83 -16.53 10.64
C SER A 383 8.26 -15.13 10.15
N ARG A 384 8.63 -14.24 11.10
CA ARG A 384 9.07 -12.84 10.84
C ARG A 384 10.25 -12.72 9.86
N SER A 385 11.16 -13.69 9.77
CA SER A 385 12.28 -13.66 8.82
C SER A 385 11.83 -13.83 7.36
N GLU A 386 10.77 -14.60 7.14
CA GLU A 386 10.23 -14.83 5.79
C GLU A 386 9.34 -13.66 5.33
N GLN A 387 8.71 -12.92 6.25
CA GLN A 387 8.05 -11.64 5.95
C GLN A 387 9.06 -10.54 5.53
N ALA A 388 10.24 -10.51 6.15
CA ALA A 388 11.31 -9.60 5.74
C ALA A 388 11.83 -9.93 4.33
N ALA A 389 12.01 -11.22 4.01
CA ALA A 389 12.39 -11.67 2.67
C ALA A 389 11.31 -11.36 1.62
N ALA A 390 10.03 -11.55 1.94
CA ALA A 390 8.92 -11.20 1.05
C ALA A 390 8.80 -9.68 0.81
N SER A 391 9.07 -8.87 1.84
CA SER A 391 9.13 -7.40 1.73
C SER A 391 10.31 -6.96 0.86
N GLN A 392 11.49 -7.55 1.04
CA GLN A 392 12.65 -7.30 0.18
C GLN A 392 12.42 -7.71 -1.27
N ALA A 393 11.81 -8.88 -1.52
CA ALA A 393 11.46 -9.34 -2.86
C ALA A 393 10.42 -8.43 -3.53
N LEU A 394 9.42 -7.94 -2.79
CA LEU A 394 8.44 -6.99 -3.30
C LEU A 394 9.06 -5.61 -3.59
N GLN A 395 10.01 -5.17 -2.77
CA GLN A 395 10.78 -3.95 -3.03
C GLN A 395 11.68 -4.09 -4.27
N ALA A 396 12.34 -5.23 -4.44
CA ALA A 396 13.13 -5.54 -5.64
C ALA A 396 12.26 -5.56 -6.91
N ALA A 397 11.08 -6.19 -6.86
CA ALA A 397 10.14 -6.21 -7.98
C ALA A 397 9.57 -4.82 -8.32
N ARG A 398 9.30 -3.98 -7.30
CA ARG A 398 8.89 -2.58 -7.49
C ARG A 398 10.03 -1.70 -8.02
N ALA A 399 11.27 -1.97 -7.63
CA ALA A 399 12.44 -1.31 -8.17
C ALA A 399 12.65 -1.68 -9.65
N GLU A 400 12.54 -2.96 -10.01
CA GLU A 400 12.64 -3.42 -11.41
C GLU A 400 11.51 -2.85 -12.28
N ALA A 401 10.28 -2.73 -11.74
CA ALA A 401 9.15 -2.12 -12.46
C ALA A 401 9.28 -0.60 -12.68
N ARG A 402 10.17 0.07 -11.93
CA ARG A 402 10.48 1.50 -12.07
C ARG A 402 11.81 1.76 -12.77
N ALA A 403 12.63 0.72 -12.96
CA ALA A 403 13.93 0.81 -13.59
C ALA A 403 13.78 0.95 -15.10
N GLU A 404 14.62 1.79 -15.68
CA GLU A 404 14.64 2.02 -17.12
C GLU A 404 15.61 1.08 -17.83
N TYR A 405 16.60 0.56 -17.09
CA TYR A 405 17.62 -0.36 -17.60
C TYR A 405 17.76 -1.57 -16.67
N VAL A 406 17.55 -2.78 -17.22
CA VAL A 406 17.84 -4.06 -16.55
C VAL A 406 19.09 -4.64 -17.18
N VAL A 407 20.16 -4.81 -16.40
CA VAL A 407 21.51 -5.14 -16.89
C VAL A 407 22.19 -6.23 -16.04
N THR A 408 23.35 -6.73 -16.50
CA THR A 408 24.16 -7.68 -15.73
C THR A 408 24.85 -7.00 -14.54
N ALA A 409 25.24 -7.77 -13.52
CA ALA A 409 25.97 -7.25 -12.36
C ALA A 409 27.30 -6.59 -12.78
N GLU A 410 28.00 -7.18 -13.75
CA GLU A 410 29.24 -6.65 -14.32
C GLU A 410 29.02 -5.32 -15.03
N ALA A 411 27.97 -5.20 -15.85
CA ALA A 411 27.63 -3.97 -16.55
C ALA A 411 27.23 -2.85 -15.57
N ALA A 412 26.42 -3.17 -14.55
CA ALA A 412 26.08 -2.21 -13.49
C ALA A 412 27.32 -1.75 -12.72
N SER A 413 28.22 -2.66 -12.38
CA SER A 413 29.49 -2.33 -11.70
C SER A 413 30.38 -1.44 -12.56
N ALA A 414 30.50 -1.73 -13.87
CA ALA A 414 31.28 -0.91 -14.80
C ALA A 414 30.68 0.50 -14.99
N ALA A 415 29.35 0.59 -15.03
CA ALA A 415 28.64 1.88 -15.08
C ALA A 415 28.88 2.68 -13.79
N GLY A 416 28.73 2.06 -12.62
CA GLY A 416 28.99 2.71 -11.32
C GLY A 416 30.44 3.18 -11.17
N ALA A 417 31.41 2.40 -11.65
CA ALA A 417 32.82 2.82 -11.69
C ALA A 417 33.05 4.02 -12.63
N SER A 418 32.40 4.03 -13.80
CA SER A 418 32.49 5.13 -14.77
C SER A 418 31.87 6.42 -14.24
N ILE A 419 30.69 6.32 -13.61
CA ILE A 419 30.00 7.42 -12.93
C ILE A 419 30.90 7.98 -11.82
N ARG A 420 31.41 7.11 -10.94
CA ARG A 420 32.31 7.50 -9.85
C ARG A 420 33.56 8.23 -10.36
N SER A 421 34.23 7.68 -11.37
CA SER A 421 35.42 8.29 -11.97
C SER A 421 35.12 9.66 -12.60
N TYR A 422 33.97 9.82 -13.26
CA TYR A 422 33.56 11.11 -13.82
C TYR A 422 33.24 12.13 -12.72
N LEU A 423 32.42 11.75 -11.73
CA LEU A 423 32.06 12.62 -10.61
C LEU A 423 33.31 13.09 -9.84
N ASN A 424 34.25 12.18 -9.54
CA ASN A 424 35.49 12.55 -8.84
C ASN A 424 36.38 13.51 -9.64
N ARG A 425 36.38 13.42 -10.98
CA ARG A 425 37.15 14.33 -11.83
C ARG A 425 36.56 15.73 -11.92
N HIS A 426 35.23 15.85 -11.95
CA HIS A 426 34.55 17.12 -12.28
C HIS A 426 33.89 17.82 -11.08
N ALA A 427 33.72 17.16 -9.94
CA ALA A 427 32.99 17.74 -8.80
C ALA A 427 33.63 19.01 -8.23
N ALA A 428 34.97 19.06 -8.12
CA ALA A 428 35.66 20.24 -7.61
C ALA A 428 35.53 21.46 -8.54
N ASP A 429 35.63 21.25 -9.85
CA ASP A 429 35.49 22.31 -10.85
C ASP A 429 34.06 22.83 -10.92
N ALA A 430 33.07 21.93 -10.93
CA ALA A 430 31.67 22.28 -10.89
C ALA A 430 31.29 23.02 -9.60
N ALA A 431 31.84 22.61 -8.46
CA ALA A 431 31.65 23.30 -7.18
C ALA A 431 32.27 24.71 -7.22
N THR A 432 33.44 24.87 -7.85
CA THR A 432 34.11 26.17 -8.00
C THR A 432 33.30 27.13 -8.89
N ALA A 433 32.84 26.65 -10.05
CA ALA A 433 31.99 27.43 -10.96
C ALA A 433 30.65 27.78 -10.30
N TYR A 434 30.00 26.81 -9.64
CA TYR A 434 28.76 27.08 -8.93
C TYR A 434 28.96 28.07 -7.78
N ALA A 435 30.07 28.01 -7.05
CA ALA A 435 30.34 28.93 -5.95
C ALA A 435 30.58 30.38 -6.41
N SER A 436 31.16 30.58 -7.60
CA SER A 436 31.50 31.91 -8.12
C SER A 436 30.29 32.67 -8.70
N GLU A 437 29.25 31.97 -9.16
CA GLU A 437 28.02 32.59 -9.70
C GLU A 437 27.09 33.18 -8.62
N GLN A 438 27.35 32.90 -7.34
CA GLN A 438 26.40 33.16 -6.26
C GLN A 438 26.77 34.46 -5.53
N VAL A 439 26.22 35.57 -6.02
CA VAL A 439 26.54 36.93 -5.54
C VAL A 439 25.49 37.47 -4.57
N THR A 440 24.28 36.88 -4.53
CA THR A 440 23.16 37.44 -3.74
C THR A 440 22.96 36.76 -2.38
N VAL A 441 22.35 37.49 -1.44
CA VAL A 441 22.00 36.99 -0.09
C VAL A 441 21.05 35.80 -0.14
N GLN A 442 20.06 35.84 -1.04
CA GLN A 442 19.07 34.77 -1.20
C GLN A 442 19.72 33.48 -1.69
N GLN A 443 20.58 33.59 -2.71
CA GLN A 443 21.41 32.51 -3.22
C GLN A 443 22.32 31.91 -2.14
N ALA A 444 23.01 32.74 -1.36
CA ALA A 444 23.85 32.27 -0.25
C ALA A 444 23.05 31.52 0.83
N ARG A 445 21.83 31.99 1.14
CA ARG A 445 20.93 31.35 2.12
C ARG A 445 20.39 30.02 1.62
N ASP A 446 19.90 29.98 0.38
CA ASP A 446 19.32 28.78 -0.21
C ASP A 446 20.39 27.72 -0.47
N ASN A 447 21.62 28.14 -0.81
CA ASN A 447 22.77 27.24 -0.94
C ASN A 447 23.23 26.66 0.38
N LEU A 448 23.06 27.33 1.52
CA LEU A 448 23.37 26.74 2.83
C LEU A 448 22.36 25.67 3.24
N ALA A 449 21.09 25.96 2.99
CA ALA A 449 20.02 24.99 3.19
C ALA A 449 20.14 23.82 2.21
N SER A 450 20.74 24.04 1.04
CA SER A 450 21.03 23.01 0.04
C SER A 450 22.34 22.29 0.31
N ILE A 451 23.45 22.89 0.76
CA ILE A 451 24.71 22.17 1.00
C ILE A 451 24.54 21.16 2.13
N GLY A 452 23.83 21.49 3.21
CA GLY A 452 23.50 20.51 4.26
C GLY A 452 22.57 19.38 3.79
N ARG A 453 21.63 19.68 2.88
CA ARG A 453 20.64 18.70 2.35
C ARG A 453 21.08 17.98 1.05
N ARG A 454 22.02 18.57 0.31
CA ARG A 454 22.68 18.09 -0.93
C ARG A 454 23.98 17.38 -0.59
N SER A 455 24.66 17.70 0.52
CA SER A 455 25.69 16.81 1.10
C SER A 455 25.09 15.61 1.85
N ASP A 456 23.79 15.63 2.13
CA ASP A 456 22.98 14.44 2.44
C ASP A 456 22.49 13.71 1.16
N SER A 457 22.81 14.25 -0.03
CA SER A 457 22.39 13.67 -1.30
C SER A 457 23.35 12.62 -1.84
N ARG A 458 22.80 11.85 -2.78
CA ARG A 458 23.39 10.75 -3.55
C ARG A 458 24.82 10.98 -4.02
N LEU A 459 25.22 12.22 -4.32
CA LEU A 459 26.59 12.57 -4.71
C LEU A 459 27.64 12.10 -3.69
N ARG A 460 27.36 12.23 -2.38
CA ARG A 460 28.31 11.85 -1.32
C ARG A 460 28.62 10.35 -1.29
N ALA A 461 27.69 9.51 -1.74
CA ALA A 461 27.91 8.07 -1.86
C ALA A 461 28.88 7.71 -3.01
N TYR A 462 29.07 8.61 -3.98
CA TYR A 462 29.93 8.40 -5.14
C TYR A 462 31.24 9.16 -5.08
N LEU A 463 31.32 10.26 -4.31
CA LEU A 463 32.56 11.02 -4.20
C LEU A 463 33.54 10.35 -3.24
N GLU A 464 34.80 10.34 -3.62
CA GLU A 464 35.87 9.93 -2.72
C GLU A 464 35.99 10.90 -1.54
N PRO A 465 36.35 10.44 -0.33
CA PRO A 465 36.48 11.30 0.85
C PRO A 465 37.43 12.49 0.67
N GLY A 466 38.44 12.36 -0.20
CA GLY A 466 39.33 13.47 -0.57
C GLY A 466 38.62 14.56 -1.37
N VAL A 467 37.92 14.16 -2.44
CA VAL A 467 37.16 15.07 -3.32
C VAL A 467 36.02 15.73 -2.56
N MET A 468 35.30 14.97 -1.73
CA MET A 468 34.23 15.51 -0.90
C MET A 468 34.75 16.61 0.04
N ARG A 469 35.89 16.37 0.71
CA ARG A 469 36.53 17.40 1.56
C ARG A 469 36.91 18.65 0.77
N GLN A 470 37.35 18.49 -0.47
CA GLN A 470 37.69 19.64 -1.34
C GLN A 470 36.43 20.43 -1.74
N VAL A 471 35.36 19.75 -2.14
CA VAL A 471 34.05 20.38 -2.44
C VAL A 471 33.50 21.11 -1.23
N ASP A 472 33.52 20.47 -0.05
CA ASP A 472 33.08 21.08 1.22
C ASP A 472 33.93 22.31 1.58
N ALA A 473 35.24 22.26 1.33
CA ALA A 473 36.14 23.39 1.56
C ALA A 473 35.84 24.57 0.63
N ILE A 474 35.57 24.32 -0.67
CA ILE A 474 35.20 25.36 -1.64
C ILE A 474 33.93 26.09 -1.19
N PHE A 475 32.87 25.33 -0.90
CA PHE A 475 31.61 25.92 -0.46
C PHE A 475 31.71 26.62 0.90
N SER A 476 32.45 26.03 1.85
CA SER A 476 32.67 26.65 3.16
C SER A 476 33.46 27.96 3.05
N SER A 477 34.46 28.01 2.17
CA SER A 477 35.25 29.21 1.89
C SER A 477 34.36 30.32 1.32
N GLN A 478 33.61 30.02 0.25
CA GLN A 478 32.71 31.00 -0.38
C GLN A 478 31.63 31.49 0.59
N ARG A 479 31.05 30.60 1.39
CA ARG A 479 30.10 30.95 2.44
C ARG A 479 30.71 31.95 3.43
N ASN A 480 31.91 31.68 3.91
CA ASN A 480 32.58 32.56 4.86
C ASN A 480 32.92 33.92 4.23
N GLN A 481 33.33 33.94 2.95
CA GLN A 481 33.59 35.17 2.21
C GLN A 481 32.33 36.02 2.05
N LEU A 482 31.21 35.44 1.59
CA LEU A 482 29.93 36.15 1.45
C LEU A 482 29.42 36.64 2.82
N ALA A 483 29.50 35.81 3.86
CA ALA A 483 29.11 36.19 5.21
C ALA A 483 29.95 37.38 5.73
N ASN A 484 31.25 37.42 5.45
CA ASN A 484 32.11 38.56 5.79
C ASN A 484 31.70 39.83 5.04
N GLN A 485 31.43 39.74 3.73
CA GLN A 485 30.98 40.88 2.93
C GLN A 485 29.64 41.44 3.43
N PHE A 486 28.68 40.56 3.73
CA PHE A 486 27.39 40.96 4.30
C PHE A 486 27.55 41.55 5.70
N ALA A 487 28.36 40.96 6.56
CA ALA A 487 28.61 41.47 7.90
C ALA A 487 29.24 42.87 7.90
N VAL A 488 30.14 43.17 6.96
CA VAL A 488 30.69 44.54 6.80
C VAL A 488 29.60 45.55 6.43
N THR A 489 28.74 45.19 5.47
CA THR A 489 27.62 46.06 5.05
C THR A 489 26.66 46.32 6.22
N GLU A 490 26.27 45.27 6.94
CA GLU A 490 25.33 45.37 8.06
C GLU A 490 25.96 46.06 9.29
N LYS A 491 27.28 46.00 9.46
CA LYS A 491 27.99 46.77 10.48
C LYS A 491 27.87 48.28 10.26
N SER A 492 27.93 48.73 9.00
CA SER A 492 27.72 50.14 8.64
C SER A 492 26.27 50.57 8.89
N MET A 493 25.30 49.74 8.50
CA MET A 493 23.88 49.99 8.79
C MET A 493 23.59 50.04 10.29
N TYR A 494 24.22 49.14 11.05
CA TYR A 494 24.12 49.14 12.50
C TYR A 494 24.73 50.39 13.13
N ALA A 495 25.87 50.88 12.63
CA ALA A 495 26.46 52.12 13.14
C ALA A 495 25.53 53.33 12.95
N LEU A 496 24.86 53.42 11.79
CA LEU A 496 23.84 54.44 11.52
C LEU A 496 22.63 54.30 12.45
N LEU A 497 22.10 53.09 12.58
CA LEU A 497 21.00 52.80 13.50
C LEU A 497 21.38 53.20 14.92
N ARG A 498 22.53 52.76 15.41
CA ARG A 498 23.06 53.05 16.76
C ARG A 498 23.17 54.55 17.02
N ALA A 499 23.60 55.35 16.04
CA ALA A 499 23.71 56.81 16.19
C ALA A 499 22.34 57.49 16.37
N THR A 500 21.28 56.93 15.78
CA THR A 500 19.91 57.46 15.83
C THR A 500 19.02 56.80 16.89
N THR A 501 19.48 55.70 17.49
CA THR A 501 18.68 54.91 18.44
C THR A 501 18.56 55.65 19.78
N PRO A 502 17.35 55.99 20.23
CA PRO A 502 17.17 56.61 21.54
C PRO A 502 17.58 55.63 22.66
N LYS A 503 18.01 56.15 23.81
CA LYS A 503 18.46 55.32 24.95
C LYS A 503 17.30 54.89 25.85
N ASP A 504 16.17 54.54 25.25
CA ASP A 504 14.91 54.20 25.91
C ASP A 504 14.32 52.87 25.40
N LEU A 505 13.11 52.52 25.85
CA LEU A 505 12.43 51.29 25.40
C LEU A 505 12.13 51.27 23.89
N ALA A 506 11.93 52.43 23.25
CA ALA A 506 11.71 52.50 21.80
C ALA A 506 13.01 52.18 21.04
N GLY A 507 14.15 52.62 21.58
CA GLY A 507 15.46 52.23 21.06
C GLY A 507 15.74 50.75 21.21
N LEU A 508 15.40 50.15 22.36
CA LEU A 508 15.50 48.71 22.55
C LEU A 508 14.66 47.92 21.54
N LYS A 509 13.40 48.34 21.30
CA LYS A 509 12.54 47.74 20.27
C LYS A 509 13.13 47.88 18.86
N SER A 510 13.76 49.00 18.55
CA SER A 510 14.42 49.23 17.25
C SER A 510 15.61 48.29 17.05
N LEU A 511 16.43 48.09 18.08
CA LEU A 511 17.55 47.14 18.06
C LEU A 511 17.07 45.68 17.97
N ASN A 512 15.94 45.36 18.60
CA ASN A 512 15.31 44.03 18.49
C ASN A 512 14.79 43.78 17.07
N ALA A 513 14.11 44.77 16.48
CA ALA A 513 13.62 44.70 15.11
C ALA A 513 14.78 44.53 14.11
N PHE A 514 15.89 45.23 14.31
CA PHE A 514 17.10 45.05 13.51
C PHE A 514 17.63 43.62 13.57
N ASP A 515 17.77 43.03 14.78
CA ASP A 515 18.20 41.63 14.95
C ASP A 515 17.24 40.65 14.24
N GLN A 516 15.92 40.86 14.35
CA GLN A 516 14.92 40.05 13.66
C GLN A 516 15.00 40.17 12.14
N VAL A 517 15.21 41.38 11.61
CA VAL A 517 15.41 41.61 10.17
C VAL A 517 16.65 40.88 9.68
N LEU A 518 17.76 40.95 10.41
CA LEU A 518 18.98 40.22 10.05
C LEU A 518 18.78 38.71 10.09
N ARG A 519 18.16 38.16 11.15
CA ARG A 519 17.83 36.73 11.23
C ARG A 519 16.93 36.28 10.08
N LYS A 520 15.93 37.07 9.71
CA LYS A 520 15.02 36.75 8.60
C LYS A 520 15.75 36.83 7.24
N LYS A 521 16.58 37.86 7.06
CA LYS A 521 17.31 38.12 5.81
C LYS A 521 18.41 37.07 5.57
N TYR A 522 19.19 36.75 6.59
CA TYR A 522 20.40 35.93 6.48
C TYR A 522 20.23 34.48 6.97
N GLY A 523 19.22 34.18 7.80
CA GLY A 523 19.03 32.84 8.36
C GLY A 523 20.27 32.37 9.13
N GLU A 524 20.71 31.14 8.85
CA GLU A 524 21.89 30.52 9.48
C GLU A 524 23.21 31.27 9.21
N LEU A 525 23.32 32.07 8.13
CA LEU A 525 24.52 32.89 7.87
C LEU A 525 24.78 33.86 9.03
N PHE A 526 23.73 34.36 9.67
CA PHE A 526 23.83 35.28 10.80
C PHE A 526 24.49 34.64 12.02
N MET A 527 24.49 33.31 12.11
CA MET A 527 25.11 32.58 13.22
C MET A 527 26.62 32.35 13.02
N LEU A 528 27.14 32.61 11.81
CA LEU A 528 28.58 32.47 11.53
C LEU A 528 29.44 33.48 12.29
N ASN A 529 30.71 33.15 12.42
CA ASN A 529 31.70 33.99 13.09
C ASN A 529 31.84 35.39 12.46
N ALA A 530 31.56 35.52 11.15
CA ALA A 530 31.55 36.81 10.45
C ALA A 530 30.63 37.85 11.11
N PHE A 531 29.47 37.41 11.62
CA PHE A 531 28.49 38.28 12.28
C PHE A 531 28.69 38.37 13.80
N SER A 532 29.66 37.67 14.38
CA SER A 532 29.84 37.59 15.84
C SER A 532 30.08 38.96 16.47
N ALA A 533 30.93 39.79 15.87
CA ALA A 533 31.22 41.14 16.36
C ALA A 533 29.98 42.06 16.28
N LEU A 534 29.20 41.96 15.20
CA LEU A 534 27.95 42.72 15.06
C LEU A 534 26.92 42.29 16.12
N ARG A 535 26.73 40.97 16.29
CA ARG A 535 25.84 40.41 17.31
C ARG A 535 26.26 40.82 18.73
N ALA A 536 27.56 40.77 19.03
CA ALA A 536 28.10 41.17 20.31
C ALA A 536 27.87 42.67 20.57
N ALA A 537 28.16 43.53 19.59
CA ALA A 537 27.92 44.98 19.69
C ALA A 537 26.44 45.30 19.92
N ALA A 538 25.55 44.70 19.13
CA ALA A 538 24.11 44.83 19.28
C ALA A 538 23.62 44.34 20.65
N ALA A 539 24.11 43.18 21.12
CA ALA A 539 23.79 42.66 22.44
C ALA A 539 24.27 43.59 23.56
N THR A 540 25.49 44.12 23.48
CA THR A 540 26.02 45.07 24.47
C THR A 540 25.17 46.35 24.53
N ASP A 541 24.78 46.92 23.39
CA ASP A 541 23.95 48.12 23.39
C ASP A 541 22.53 47.85 23.89
N ARG A 542 21.92 46.71 23.53
CA ARG A 542 20.64 46.26 24.09
C ARG A 542 20.72 46.06 25.60
N GLN A 543 21.73 45.37 26.10
CA GLN A 543 21.93 45.16 27.54
C GLN A 543 22.11 46.49 28.28
N ARG A 544 22.84 47.45 27.69
CA ARG A 544 22.99 48.78 28.30
C ARG A 544 21.65 49.51 28.42
N ILE A 545 20.83 49.49 27.36
CA ILE A 545 19.51 50.11 27.37
C ILE A 545 18.57 49.36 28.32
N LEU A 546 18.57 48.02 28.31
CA LEU A 546 17.76 47.20 29.20
C LEU A 546 18.09 47.49 30.67
N SER A 547 19.37 47.58 31.02
CA SER A 547 19.81 47.95 32.37
C SER A 547 19.35 49.36 32.76
N SER A 548 19.42 50.35 31.85
CA SER A 548 18.99 51.73 32.17
C SER A 548 17.47 51.90 32.24
N GLN A 549 16.72 51.11 31.47
CA GLN A 549 15.25 51.15 31.38
C GLN A 549 14.55 50.13 32.26
N GLN A 550 15.31 49.35 33.03
CA GLN A 550 14.82 48.25 33.84
C GLN A 550 13.66 48.65 34.77
N GLN A 551 13.80 49.79 35.46
CA GLN A 551 12.78 50.25 36.41
C GLN A 551 11.46 50.63 35.73
N ILE A 552 11.52 51.19 34.52
CA ILE A 552 10.32 51.51 33.74
C ILE A 552 9.61 50.21 33.33
N LEU A 553 10.37 49.21 32.87
CA LEU A 553 9.79 47.92 32.49
C LEU A 553 9.18 47.18 33.70
N ILE A 554 9.86 47.20 34.85
CA ILE A 554 9.34 46.65 36.11
C ILE A 554 8.04 47.38 36.52
N GLY A 555 7.99 48.71 36.36
CA GLY A 555 6.78 49.49 36.60
C GLY A 555 5.61 49.05 35.71
N GLN A 556 5.85 48.89 34.41
CA GLN A 556 4.85 48.40 33.46
C GLN A 556 4.37 46.98 33.79
N ILE A 557 5.27 46.09 34.20
CA ILE A 557 4.93 44.72 34.64
C ILE A 557 4.05 44.77 35.88
N ARG A 558 4.40 45.56 36.90
CA ARG A 558 3.62 45.68 38.14
C ARG A 558 2.22 46.24 37.91
N GLN A 559 2.07 47.14 36.93
CA GLN A 559 0.79 47.73 36.54
C GLN A 559 -0.05 46.82 35.63
N SER A 560 0.50 45.69 35.16
CA SER A 560 -0.23 44.79 34.29
C SER A 560 -1.32 44.04 35.06
N ASP A 561 -2.52 44.02 34.50
CA ASP A 561 -3.69 43.37 35.11
C ASP A 561 -3.78 41.87 34.78
N THR A 562 -3.09 41.42 33.72
CA THR A 562 -3.15 40.04 33.24
C THR A 562 -1.77 39.44 33.01
N VAL A 563 -1.68 38.11 33.08
CA VAL A 563 -0.46 37.36 32.75
C VAL A 563 -0.08 37.53 31.29
N SER A 564 -1.06 37.51 30.39
CA SER A 564 -0.87 37.81 28.97
C SER A 564 -0.25 39.18 28.72
N ALA A 565 -0.76 40.24 29.35
CA ALA A 565 -0.21 41.59 29.15
C ALA A 565 1.24 41.71 29.64
N MET A 566 1.56 41.10 30.80
CA MET A 566 2.94 41.05 31.28
C MET A 566 3.87 40.34 30.28
N GLN A 567 3.42 39.21 29.75
CA GLN A 567 4.20 38.42 28.80
C GLN A 567 4.42 39.19 27.50
N ASP A 568 3.41 39.90 27.00
CA ASP A 568 3.52 40.73 25.79
C ASP A 568 4.52 41.88 25.96
N ILE A 569 4.57 42.51 27.14
CA ILE A 569 5.56 43.54 27.46
C ILE A 569 6.98 42.98 27.33
N VAL A 570 7.23 41.79 27.89
CA VAL A 570 8.54 41.14 27.85
C VAL A 570 8.87 40.66 26.44
N ASP A 571 7.95 40.00 25.75
CA ASP A 571 8.18 39.42 24.43
C ASP A 571 8.42 40.49 23.36
N THR A 572 7.77 41.64 23.48
CA THR A 572 7.97 42.77 22.55
C THR A 572 9.22 43.59 22.85
N THR A 573 9.74 43.52 24.08
CA THR A 573 10.79 44.43 24.56
C THR A 573 12.13 43.73 24.80
N VAL A 574 12.13 42.44 25.15
CA VAL A 574 13.34 41.67 25.52
C VAL A 574 13.48 40.43 24.64
N LEU A 575 14.54 40.39 23.82
CA LEU A 575 14.88 39.21 23.03
C LEU A 575 15.23 38.02 23.93
N ALA A 576 14.94 36.81 23.46
CA ALA A 576 15.21 35.57 24.19
C ALA A 576 16.69 35.44 24.65
N VAL A 577 17.65 35.87 23.82
CA VAL A 577 19.08 35.83 24.16
C VAL A 577 19.43 36.77 25.32
N ASP A 578 18.72 37.89 25.46
CA ASP A 578 19.00 38.89 26.50
C ASP A 578 18.37 38.49 27.85
N ARG A 579 17.47 37.50 27.87
CA ARG A 579 16.88 36.94 29.11
C ARG A 579 17.88 36.20 29.98
N GLN A 580 19.02 35.79 29.41
CA GLN A 580 20.12 35.16 30.15
C GLN A 580 21.08 36.20 30.75
N SER A 581 20.91 37.48 30.46
CA SER A 581 21.76 38.54 31.01
C SER A 581 21.37 38.87 32.45
N GLY A 582 22.36 39.28 33.26
CA GLY A 582 22.09 39.76 34.63
C GLY A 582 21.15 40.98 34.68
N ALA A 583 21.07 41.76 33.59
CA ALA A 583 20.13 42.87 33.46
C ALA A 583 18.66 42.42 33.47
N PHE A 584 18.38 41.17 33.11
CA PHE A 584 17.02 40.62 33.10
C PHE A 584 16.59 40.06 34.45
N GLU A 585 17.50 39.76 35.37
CA GLU A 585 17.17 39.08 36.63
C GLU A 585 16.16 39.87 37.50
N PRO A 586 16.28 41.20 37.70
CA PRO A 586 15.25 41.96 38.41
C PRO A 586 13.90 42.02 37.68
N ILE A 587 13.90 41.98 36.34
CA ILE A 587 12.67 41.91 35.53
C ILE A 587 12.01 40.54 35.75
N GLN A 588 12.79 39.45 35.72
CA GLN A 588 12.29 38.11 36.00
C GLN A 588 11.72 38.00 37.42
N ARG A 589 12.36 38.60 38.41
CA ARG A 589 11.81 38.68 39.78
C ARG A 589 10.49 39.44 39.83
N ALA A 590 10.38 40.58 39.14
CA ALA A 590 9.14 41.33 39.05
C ALA A 590 8.01 40.54 38.35
N LEU A 591 8.33 39.81 37.27
CA LEU A 591 7.38 38.92 36.58
C LEU A 591 6.89 37.82 37.51
N THR A 592 7.80 37.15 38.22
CA THR A 592 7.43 36.08 39.15
C THR A 592 6.55 36.60 40.28
N ALA A 593 6.93 37.73 40.90
CA ALA A 593 6.15 38.35 41.98
C ALA A 593 4.74 38.74 41.50
N ARG A 594 4.64 39.46 40.38
CA ARG A 594 3.34 39.87 39.84
C ARG A 594 2.49 38.69 39.37
N ARG A 595 3.11 37.64 38.83
CA ARG A 595 2.41 36.39 38.49
C ARG A 595 1.83 35.72 39.73
N GLN A 596 2.56 35.70 40.85
CA GLN A 596 2.05 35.16 42.12
C GLN A 596 0.83 35.95 42.61
N GLU A 597 0.85 37.28 42.52
CA GLU A 597 -0.29 38.14 42.88
C GLU A 597 -1.53 37.89 41.99
N LEU A 598 -1.32 37.62 40.69
CA LEU A 598 -2.38 37.32 39.73
C LEU A 598 -2.78 35.84 39.69
N ALA A 599 -2.16 35.00 40.53
CA ALA A 599 -2.39 33.55 40.54
C ALA A 599 -2.63 32.98 41.95
N PRO A 600 -3.65 33.48 42.70
CA PRO A 600 -3.90 33.06 44.08
C PRO A 600 -4.28 31.59 44.21
N PHE A 601 -4.73 30.93 43.13
CA PHE A 601 -5.18 29.54 43.14
C PHE A 601 -4.07 28.55 42.72
N THR A 602 -2.82 28.97 42.75
CA THR A 602 -1.68 28.10 42.46
C THR A 602 -1.73 26.83 43.32
N GLY A 603 -1.68 25.66 42.68
CA GLY A 603 -1.81 24.35 43.35
C GLY A 603 -3.24 23.84 43.52
N TYR A 604 -4.24 24.56 43.03
CA TYR A 604 -5.62 24.05 42.93
C TYR A 604 -5.81 23.21 41.66
N PRO A 605 -6.73 22.23 41.65
CA PRO A 605 -7.19 21.63 40.41
C PRO A 605 -7.72 22.72 39.45
N GLY A 606 -7.30 22.71 38.18
CA GLY A 606 -7.71 23.73 37.21
C GLY A 606 -7.19 25.15 37.50
N ALA A 607 -6.10 25.28 38.29
CA ALA A 607 -5.53 26.57 38.70
C ALA A 607 -5.29 27.54 37.54
N ASP A 608 -4.75 27.07 36.40
CA ASP A 608 -4.44 27.94 35.26
C ASP A 608 -5.68 28.66 34.73
N PHE A 609 -6.80 27.93 34.61
CA PHE A 609 -8.07 28.51 34.19
C PHE A 609 -8.62 29.46 35.24
N LEU A 610 -8.64 29.06 36.52
CA LEU A 610 -9.17 29.90 37.60
C LEU A 610 -8.37 31.19 37.78
N ASN A 611 -7.04 31.12 37.66
CA ASN A 611 -6.16 32.29 37.71
C ASN A 611 -6.32 33.18 36.47
N ALA A 612 -6.55 32.60 35.29
CA ALA A 612 -6.87 33.36 34.09
C ALA A 612 -8.21 34.13 34.25
N VAL A 613 -9.23 33.49 34.82
CA VAL A 613 -10.50 34.15 35.17
C VAL A 613 -10.26 35.24 36.21
N TYR A 614 -9.57 34.96 37.31
CA TYR A 614 -9.25 35.94 38.35
C TYR A 614 -8.51 37.18 37.83
N ALA A 615 -7.56 36.98 36.92
CA ALA A 615 -6.83 38.06 36.29
C ALA A 615 -7.67 38.81 35.23
N GLY A 616 -8.79 38.23 34.75
CA GLY A 616 -9.53 38.75 33.61
C GLY A 616 -8.79 38.56 32.28
N ASP A 617 -7.93 37.54 32.20
CA ASP A 617 -7.10 37.25 31.03
C ASP A 617 -7.88 36.47 29.98
N VAL A 618 -8.69 37.21 29.23
CA VAL A 618 -9.59 36.68 28.19
C VAL A 618 -8.85 35.84 27.15
N ARG A 619 -7.64 36.23 26.77
CA ARG A 619 -6.82 35.50 25.79
C ARG A 619 -6.43 34.13 26.33
N THR A 620 -6.01 34.05 27.58
CA THR A 620 -5.67 32.78 28.23
C THR A 620 -6.90 31.90 28.44
N ILE A 621 -8.04 32.48 28.82
CA ILE A 621 -9.32 31.76 28.93
C ILE A 621 -9.68 31.10 27.58
N ASP A 622 -9.62 31.85 26.48
CA ASP A 622 -9.92 31.33 25.14
C ASP A 622 -8.97 30.23 24.68
N ALA A 623 -7.68 30.37 25.01
CA ALA A 623 -6.67 29.37 24.70
C ALA A 623 -6.96 28.05 25.42
N ILE A 624 -7.26 28.10 26.72
CA ILE A 624 -7.59 26.92 27.52
C ILE A 624 -8.90 26.28 27.06
N ASP A 625 -9.94 27.09 26.81
CA ASP A 625 -11.22 26.62 26.27
C ASP A 625 -11.04 25.93 24.91
N THR A 626 -10.22 26.49 24.03
CA THR A 626 -9.92 25.91 22.71
C THR A 626 -9.15 24.62 22.83
N GLU A 627 -8.15 24.56 23.72
CA GLU A 627 -7.41 23.33 23.98
C GLU A 627 -8.34 22.23 24.49
N TYR A 628 -9.20 22.54 25.46
CA TYR A 628 -10.20 21.63 25.99
C TYR A 628 -11.10 21.07 24.88
N ARG A 629 -11.69 21.94 24.05
CA ARG A 629 -12.53 21.53 22.91
C ARG A 629 -11.78 20.64 21.93
N ASN A 630 -10.53 20.98 21.61
CA ASN A 630 -9.71 20.20 20.67
C ASN A 630 -9.32 18.83 21.24
N GLN A 631 -9.10 18.71 22.54
CA GLN A 631 -8.91 17.41 23.19
C GLN A 631 -10.20 16.59 23.13
N PHE A 632 -11.33 17.19 23.49
CA PHE A 632 -12.65 16.54 23.45
C PHE A 632 -13.03 16.02 22.05
N LYS A 633 -12.81 16.83 21.00
CA LYS A 633 -13.04 16.42 19.60
C LYS A 633 -12.14 15.25 19.19
N ARG A 634 -10.87 15.24 19.61
CA ARG A 634 -9.93 14.16 19.31
C ARG A 634 -10.40 12.84 19.92
N SER A 635 -10.74 12.83 21.21
CA SER A 635 -11.22 11.61 21.88
C SER A 635 -12.54 11.09 21.30
N LEU A 636 -13.44 11.97 20.86
CA LEU A 636 -14.65 11.54 20.14
C LEU A 636 -14.34 10.89 18.79
N SER A 637 -13.37 11.44 18.04
CA SER A 637 -12.98 10.86 16.75
C SER A 637 -12.36 9.46 16.90
N GLU A 638 -11.68 9.21 18.02
CA GLU A 638 -11.10 7.90 18.35
C GLU A 638 -12.15 6.85 18.73
N LEU A 639 -13.26 7.27 19.37
CA LEU A 639 -14.32 6.36 19.80
C LEU A 639 -15.38 6.08 18.72
N GLY A 640 -15.66 7.04 17.83
CA GLY A 640 -16.86 7.01 16.98
C GLY A 640 -16.71 6.44 15.56
N GLY A 641 -15.49 6.31 15.03
CA GLY A 641 -15.29 6.10 13.59
C GLY A 641 -15.79 7.31 12.76
N ALA A 642 -15.04 7.72 11.75
CA ALA A 642 -15.10 9.05 11.13
C ALA A 642 -16.39 9.44 10.33
N GLY A 643 -17.57 8.87 10.60
CA GLY A 643 -18.75 9.02 9.74
C GLY A 643 -20.02 9.60 10.38
N VAL A 644 -20.39 9.19 11.60
CA VAL A 644 -21.77 9.42 12.10
C VAL A 644 -21.85 10.51 13.18
N PHE A 645 -20.76 10.73 13.94
CA PHE A 645 -20.75 11.64 15.09
C PHE A 645 -20.24 13.06 14.78
N ASP A 646 -19.58 13.27 13.64
CA ASP A 646 -18.74 14.46 13.41
C ASP A 646 -19.56 15.74 13.17
N ASN A 647 -20.71 15.69 12.48
CA ASN A 647 -21.44 16.91 12.11
C ASN A 647 -22.38 17.47 13.20
N PHE A 648 -23.06 16.60 13.97
CA PHE A 648 -24.04 17.05 14.98
C PHE A 648 -23.36 17.54 16.27
N TYR A 649 -22.30 16.85 16.72
CA TYR A 649 -21.63 17.19 17.97
C TYR A 649 -20.60 18.31 17.83
N ARG A 650 -20.04 18.58 16.64
CA ARG A 650 -19.08 19.67 16.45
C ARG A 650 -19.63 21.03 16.90
N TYR A 651 -20.86 21.35 16.48
CA TYR A 651 -21.49 22.60 16.88
C TYR A 651 -21.69 22.68 18.39
N ALA A 652 -22.15 21.60 19.02
CA ALA A 652 -22.33 21.55 20.48
C ALA A 652 -21.00 21.67 21.24
N ILE A 653 -19.93 21.04 20.76
CA ILE A 653 -18.59 21.09 21.38
C ILE A 653 -17.98 22.48 21.23
N ASP A 654 -18.19 23.15 20.10
CA ASP A 654 -17.70 24.51 19.86
C ASP A 654 -18.31 25.55 20.80
N GLN A 655 -19.47 25.25 21.37
CA GLN A 655 -20.11 26.09 22.37
C GLN A 655 -19.65 25.79 23.81
N ILE A 656 -18.81 24.78 24.05
CA ILE A 656 -18.36 24.48 25.41
C ILE A 656 -17.38 25.56 25.88
N ARG A 657 -17.71 26.17 27.01
CA ARG A 657 -16.88 27.15 27.74
C ARG A 657 -16.69 26.65 29.18
N LEU A 658 -15.46 26.61 29.67
CA LEU A 658 -15.18 26.12 31.03
C LEU A 658 -15.69 27.07 32.13
N ILE A 659 -16.00 28.32 31.79
CA ILE A 659 -16.59 29.27 32.74
C ILE A 659 -18.02 28.88 33.15
N ASP A 660 -18.78 28.24 32.26
CA ASP A 660 -20.16 27.84 32.54
C ASP A 660 -20.24 26.82 33.71
N PRO A 661 -19.49 25.69 33.71
CA PRO A 661 -19.49 24.77 34.84
C PRO A 661 -18.82 25.35 36.10
N VAL A 662 -17.82 26.23 35.98
CA VAL A 662 -17.23 26.96 37.12
C VAL A 662 -18.30 27.80 37.83
N MET A 663 -19.01 28.64 37.07
CA MET A 663 -20.08 29.47 37.61
C MET A 663 -21.23 28.63 38.17
N ALA A 664 -21.62 27.55 37.48
CA ALA A 664 -22.67 26.66 37.96
C ALA A 664 -22.32 26.07 39.34
N VAL A 665 -21.10 25.53 39.49
CA VAL A 665 -20.66 24.98 40.78
C VAL A 665 -20.57 26.03 41.86
N TYR A 666 -20.07 27.22 41.52
CA TYR A 666 -20.00 28.35 42.43
C TYR A 666 -21.39 28.71 42.98
N LEU A 667 -22.35 28.93 42.09
CA LEU A 667 -23.71 29.36 42.46
C LEU A 667 -24.50 28.28 43.20
N LEU A 668 -24.44 27.02 42.76
CA LEU A 668 -25.12 25.90 43.41
C LEU A 668 -24.57 25.60 44.81
N ASN A 669 -23.35 26.06 45.12
CA ASN A 669 -22.71 25.88 46.42
C ASN A 669 -22.64 27.18 47.24
N TYR A 670 -23.20 28.29 46.74
CA TYR A 670 -23.09 29.61 47.34
C TYR A 670 -23.69 29.65 48.74
N GLN A 671 -24.97 29.30 48.88
CA GLN A 671 -25.65 29.26 50.17
C GLN A 671 -24.95 28.33 51.18
N LYS A 672 -24.33 27.24 50.72
CA LYS A 672 -23.67 26.27 51.58
C LYS A 672 -22.35 26.79 52.15
N ASN A 673 -21.48 27.36 51.30
CA ASN A 673 -20.14 27.79 51.73
C ASN A 673 -20.10 29.24 52.17
N TYR A 674 -20.92 30.10 51.57
CA TYR A 674 -20.91 31.56 51.75
C TYR A 674 -22.22 32.09 52.35
N LYS A 675 -22.88 31.28 53.19
CA LYS A 675 -24.11 31.65 53.91
C LYS A 675 -24.02 33.01 54.60
N ARG A 676 -22.84 33.35 55.17
CA ARG A 676 -22.60 34.61 55.89
C ARG A 676 -22.61 35.84 54.99
N CYS A 677 -22.32 35.68 53.70
CA CYS A 677 -22.30 36.75 52.70
C CYS A 677 -23.60 36.84 51.90
N LEU A 678 -24.63 36.06 52.26
CA LEU A 678 -25.96 36.25 51.71
C LEU A 678 -26.55 37.55 52.24
N ARG A 679 -26.89 38.44 51.30
CA ARG A 679 -27.55 39.71 51.58
C ARG A 679 -29.04 39.49 51.84
N ILE A 680 -29.66 40.48 52.48
CA ILE A 680 -31.10 40.43 52.81
C ILE A 680 -31.99 40.35 51.57
N ASP A 681 -31.51 40.81 50.42
CA ASP A 681 -32.19 40.80 49.13
C ASP A 681 -31.80 39.60 48.23
N ALA A 682 -31.25 38.53 48.82
CA ALA A 682 -30.89 37.32 48.08
C ALA A 682 -32.07 36.74 47.30
N ALA A 683 -31.81 36.35 46.06
CA ALA A 683 -32.78 35.71 45.17
C ALA A 683 -32.89 34.21 45.49
N ALA A 684 -34.12 33.70 45.53
CA ALA A 684 -34.43 32.29 45.69
C ALA A 684 -34.75 31.64 44.35
N PHE A 685 -34.15 30.47 44.10
CA PHE A 685 -34.37 29.67 42.90
C PHE A 685 -34.66 28.23 43.27
N THR A 686 -35.70 27.66 42.66
CA THR A 686 -35.98 26.22 42.72
C THR A 686 -35.53 25.57 41.41
N VAL A 687 -34.59 24.63 41.49
CA VAL A 687 -34.17 23.81 40.35
C VAL A 687 -34.91 22.48 40.42
N THR A 688 -35.84 22.30 39.49
CA THR A 688 -36.60 21.06 39.32
C THR A 688 -35.86 20.10 38.40
N ARG A 689 -35.57 18.90 38.89
CA ARG A 689 -34.92 17.81 38.15
C ARG A 689 -35.91 16.66 37.96
N THR A 690 -36.19 16.32 36.71
CA THR A 690 -37.04 15.17 36.38
C THR A 690 -36.16 13.99 35.96
N VAL A 691 -36.18 12.93 36.75
CA VAL A 691 -35.61 11.63 36.36
C VAL A 691 -36.68 10.93 35.52
N PRO A 692 -36.44 10.63 34.23
CA PRO A 692 -37.43 9.97 33.39
C PRO A 692 -37.64 8.52 33.84
N THR A 693 -38.84 7.99 33.61
CA THR A 693 -39.10 6.56 33.74
C THR A 693 -38.20 5.81 32.73
N THR A 694 -37.41 4.85 33.21
CA THR A 694 -36.56 4.01 32.35
C THR A 694 -37.06 2.57 32.37
N VAL A 695 -37.04 1.94 31.20
CA VAL A 695 -37.43 0.54 31.02
C VAL A 695 -36.22 -0.22 30.49
N THR A 696 -35.81 -1.26 31.18
CA THR A 696 -34.78 -2.20 30.73
C THR A 696 -35.47 -3.38 30.07
N THR A 697 -35.14 -3.64 28.80
CA THR A 697 -35.66 -4.78 28.05
C THR A 697 -34.58 -5.85 27.86
N ASN A 698 -34.99 -7.11 27.68
CA ASN A 698 -34.10 -8.17 27.22
C ASN A 698 -33.77 -8.02 25.72
N LEU A 699 -32.91 -8.90 25.18
CA LEU A 699 -32.50 -8.92 23.76
C LEU A 699 -33.65 -9.25 22.78
N LEU A 700 -34.82 -9.61 23.28
CA LEU A 700 -36.03 -9.85 22.49
C LEU A 700 -37.03 -8.68 22.60
N GLY A 701 -36.66 -7.59 23.29
CA GLY A 701 -37.50 -6.40 23.47
C GLY A 701 -38.54 -6.50 24.58
N VAL A 702 -38.51 -7.54 25.42
CA VAL A 702 -39.45 -7.71 26.55
C VAL A 702 -38.90 -6.97 27.78
N GLU A 703 -39.73 -6.13 28.40
CA GLU A 703 -39.42 -5.43 29.64
C GLU A 703 -39.09 -6.40 30.78
N ILE A 704 -37.92 -6.24 31.39
CA ILE A 704 -37.43 -7.04 32.52
C ILE A 704 -37.28 -6.20 33.80
N ALA A 705 -37.21 -4.87 33.68
CA ALA A 705 -37.24 -3.97 34.82
C ALA A 705 -37.72 -2.57 34.40
N ARG A 706 -38.38 -1.87 35.33
CA ARG A 706 -38.76 -0.47 35.19
C ARG A 706 -38.31 0.31 36.41
N SER A 707 -37.68 1.46 36.19
CA SER A 707 -37.49 2.47 37.20
C SER A 707 -38.49 3.58 36.93
N GLU A 708 -39.45 3.78 37.84
CA GLU A 708 -40.37 4.90 37.74
C GLU A 708 -39.64 6.25 37.85
N GLY A 709 -40.04 7.18 37.01
CA GLY A 709 -39.51 8.53 37.02
C GLY A 709 -39.99 9.29 38.25
N TYR A 710 -39.16 10.20 38.76
CA TYR A 710 -39.50 11.05 39.89
C TYR A 710 -38.89 12.44 39.70
N THR A 711 -39.45 13.42 40.41
CA THR A 711 -39.00 14.80 40.35
C THR A 711 -38.35 15.19 41.67
N ILE A 712 -37.19 15.83 41.61
CA ILE A 712 -36.46 16.39 42.75
C ILE A 712 -36.49 17.91 42.61
N ASN A 713 -36.89 18.62 43.66
CA ASN A 713 -36.79 20.08 43.73
C ASN A 713 -35.68 20.45 44.72
N ASP A 714 -34.70 21.23 44.26
CA ASP A 714 -33.64 21.76 45.11
C ASP A 714 -33.73 23.29 45.14
N ASP A 715 -33.77 23.89 46.33
CA ASP A 715 -33.84 25.33 46.51
C ASP A 715 -32.45 25.93 46.78
N PHE A 716 -32.16 27.05 46.13
CA PHE A 716 -30.88 27.76 46.22
C PHE A 716 -31.10 29.24 46.51
N LEU A 717 -30.30 29.79 47.41
CA LEU A 717 -30.19 31.23 47.66
C LEU A 717 -28.86 31.76 47.11
N VAL A 718 -28.93 32.84 46.34
CA VAL A 718 -27.76 33.59 45.84
C VAL A 718 -28.01 35.08 45.95
N ASN A 719 -26.94 35.89 46.08
CA ASN A 719 -27.09 37.34 46.06
C ASN A 719 -27.71 37.82 44.74
N LYS A 720 -28.49 38.90 44.79
CA LYS A 720 -29.24 39.44 43.64
C LYS A 720 -28.36 39.72 42.42
N ASP A 721 -27.11 40.13 42.64
CA ASP A 721 -26.13 40.37 41.57
C ASP A 721 -25.79 39.10 40.75
N PHE A 722 -26.12 37.90 41.26
CA PHE A 722 -25.95 36.63 40.55
C PHE A 722 -27.23 36.11 39.88
N GLU A 723 -28.34 36.84 39.94
CA GLU A 723 -29.63 36.37 39.43
C GLU A 723 -29.55 35.97 37.94
N SER A 724 -28.95 36.83 37.11
CA SER A 724 -28.77 36.59 35.68
C SER A 724 -27.85 35.40 35.41
N ALA A 725 -26.77 35.27 36.18
CA ALA A 725 -25.83 34.15 36.07
C ALA A 725 -26.52 32.83 36.45
N PHE A 726 -27.30 32.81 37.53
CA PHE A 726 -28.05 31.63 37.98
C PHE A 726 -29.09 31.20 36.94
N ARG A 727 -29.83 32.14 36.33
CA ARG A 727 -30.79 31.82 35.26
C ARG A 727 -30.13 31.13 34.06
N ARG A 728 -28.87 31.47 33.76
CA ARG A 728 -28.11 30.88 32.66
C ARG A 728 -27.56 29.48 32.99
N VAL A 729 -26.88 29.32 34.14
CA VAL A 729 -26.12 28.09 34.43
C VAL A 729 -26.67 27.25 35.57
N GLY A 730 -27.67 27.73 36.32
CA GLY A 730 -28.23 27.05 37.50
C GLY A 730 -28.92 25.71 37.22
N LYS A 731 -29.23 25.41 35.95
CA LYS A 731 -29.74 24.10 35.52
C LYS A 731 -28.64 23.11 35.13
N MET A 732 -27.39 23.55 35.02
CA MET A 732 -26.27 22.68 34.65
C MET A 732 -25.98 21.68 35.77
N GLN A 733 -25.69 20.43 35.39
CA GLN A 733 -25.26 19.38 36.31
C GLN A 733 -23.81 18.98 36.03
N PRO A 734 -22.82 19.83 36.36
CA PRO A 734 -21.42 19.53 36.10
C PRO A 734 -20.86 18.37 36.96
N THR A 735 -21.68 17.77 37.82
CA THR A 735 -21.25 16.78 38.84
C THR A 735 -21.88 15.41 38.72
N ASN A 736 -22.76 15.16 37.74
CA ASN A 736 -23.29 13.81 37.62
C ASN A 736 -22.13 12.84 37.28
N PHE A 737 -22.14 11.65 37.88
CA PHE A 737 -21.03 10.69 37.77
C PHE A 737 -20.67 10.41 36.30
N LEU A 738 -21.69 10.36 35.43
CA LEU A 738 -21.52 10.15 34.01
C LEU A 738 -20.81 11.32 33.30
N ALA A 739 -21.10 12.57 33.62
CA ALA A 739 -20.43 13.75 33.05
C ALA A 739 -18.98 13.84 33.52
N LYS A 740 -18.71 13.50 34.79
CA LYS A 740 -17.33 13.40 35.29
C LYS A 740 -16.55 12.28 34.60
N LEU A 741 -17.18 11.12 34.41
CA LEU A 741 -16.58 9.99 33.69
C LEU A 741 -16.30 10.37 32.24
N VAL A 742 -17.28 10.96 31.55
CA VAL A 742 -17.15 11.42 30.15
C VAL A 742 -16.05 12.48 30.04
N ASP A 743 -16.00 13.48 30.93
CA ASP A 743 -14.95 14.49 30.95
C ASP A 743 -13.56 13.91 31.25
N GLN A 744 -13.47 12.93 32.16
CA GLN A 744 -12.21 12.25 32.48
C GLN A 744 -11.68 11.44 31.29
N TYR A 745 -12.57 10.74 30.57
CA TYR A 745 -12.20 9.90 29.44
C TYR A 745 -12.03 10.68 28.13
N MET A 746 -12.76 11.78 27.93
CA MET A 746 -12.77 12.53 26.66
C MET A 746 -11.89 13.78 26.67
N SER A 747 -11.57 14.35 27.83
CA SER A 747 -10.86 15.63 27.93
C SER A 747 -9.94 15.72 29.13
N ASN A 748 -9.40 14.58 29.57
CA ASN A 748 -8.47 14.46 30.70
C ASN A 748 -8.96 15.14 31.99
N GLY A 749 -10.28 15.25 32.18
CA GLY A 749 -10.87 15.81 33.40
C GLY A 749 -10.84 17.34 33.48
N GLY A 750 -10.79 18.07 32.34
CA GLY A 750 -10.73 19.54 32.34
C GLY A 750 -11.88 20.22 33.11
N ILE A 751 -13.14 19.81 32.90
CA ILE A 751 -14.30 20.34 33.65
C ILE A 751 -14.20 19.93 35.13
N THR A 752 -13.82 18.69 35.39
CA THR A 752 -13.66 18.15 36.74
C THR A 752 -12.61 18.95 37.52
N ALA A 753 -11.47 19.25 36.92
CA ALA A 753 -10.41 20.03 37.51
C ALA A 753 -10.88 21.45 37.86
N VAL A 754 -11.46 22.21 36.93
CA VAL A 754 -11.90 23.59 37.22
C VAL A 754 -13.04 23.63 38.24
N THR A 755 -13.93 22.65 38.25
CA THR A 755 -15.02 22.57 39.24
C THR A 755 -14.53 22.18 40.63
N ASP A 756 -13.58 21.25 40.75
CA ASP A 756 -12.98 20.88 42.03
C ASP A 756 -12.10 22.01 42.58
N GLY A 757 -11.39 22.72 41.72
CA GLY A 757 -10.68 23.95 42.08
C GLY A 757 -11.61 25.04 42.60
N THR A 758 -12.76 25.24 41.95
CA THR A 758 -13.79 26.20 42.40
C THR A 758 -14.32 25.82 43.78
N ARG A 759 -14.60 24.53 44.03
CA ARG A 759 -15.02 24.07 45.37
C ARG A 759 -13.94 24.30 46.41
N ARG A 760 -12.67 24.06 46.05
CA ARG A 760 -11.54 24.29 46.94
C ARG A 760 -11.40 25.76 47.30
N MET A 761 -11.48 26.64 46.30
CA MET A 761 -11.55 28.09 46.49
C MET A 761 -12.66 28.48 47.46
N MET A 762 -13.89 27.99 47.26
CA MET A 762 -15.01 28.32 48.14
C MET A 762 -14.86 27.85 49.60
N ARG A 763 -14.04 26.81 49.84
CA ARG A 763 -13.76 26.31 51.19
C ARG A 763 -12.62 27.07 51.88
N GLU A 764 -11.61 27.48 51.11
CA GLU A 764 -10.38 28.05 51.64
C GLU A 764 -10.38 29.57 51.67
N GLN A 765 -11.14 30.24 50.78
CA GLN A 765 -11.19 31.69 50.66
C GLN A 765 -12.48 32.25 51.30
N ALA A 766 -12.34 33.29 52.12
CA ALA A 766 -13.47 33.98 52.74
C ALA A 766 -14.28 34.77 51.70
N CYS A 767 -15.60 34.77 51.84
CA CYS A 767 -16.49 35.40 50.84
C CYS A 767 -16.45 36.93 50.80
N ASP A 768 -15.98 37.56 51.86
CA ASP A 768 -15.71 39.00 51.99
C ASP A 768 -14.23 39.35 51.75
N GLY A 769 -13.42 38.39 51.27
CA GLY A 769 -12.03 38.63 50.90
C GLY A 769 -11.89 39.22 49.50
N GLU A 770 -10.91 40.10 49.31
CA GLU A 770 -10.60 40.75 48.02
C GLU A 770 -10.45 39.73 46.86
N VAL A 771 -9.88 38.56 47.15
CA VAL A 771 -9.71 37.48 46.17
C VAL A 771 -11.06 36.98 45.63
N VAL A 772 -12.04 36.78 46.51
CA VAL A 772 -13.37 36.28 46.11
C VAL A 772 -14.16 37.37 45.43
N GLU A 773 -14.16 38.61 45.92
CA GLU A 773 -14.85 39.74 45.29
C GLU A 773 -14.36 39.95 43.84
N ARG A 774 -13.05 39.98 43.64
CA ARG A 774 -12.46 40.08 42.30
C ARG A 774 -12.81 38.88 41.44
N MET A 775 -12.75 37.66 41.98
CA MET A 775 -13.13 36.45 41.24
C MET A 775 -14.61 36.47 40.82
N GLU A 776 -15.52 36.88 41.71
CA GLU A 776 -16.95 37.02 41.42
C GLU A 776 -17.20 38.01 40.27
N GLU A 777 -16.56 39.17 40.30
CA GLU A 777 -16.64 40.17 39.23
C GLU A 777 -16.19 39.59 37.89
N ARG A 778 -15.00 38.96 37.87
CA ARG A 778 -14.40 38.44 36.65
C ARG A 778 -15.10 37.21 36.11
N MET A 779 -15.63 36.34 36.98
CA MET A 779 -16.46 35.20 36.55
C MET A 779 -17.73 35.69 35.84
N ARG A 780 -18.39 36.73 36.35
CA ARG A 780 -19.57 37.32 35.68
C ARG A 780 -19.20 37.92 34.33
N ALA A 781 -18.12 38.70 34.27
CA ALA A 781 -17.64 39.26 33.01
C ALA A 781 -17.29 38.17 31.98
N ALA A 782 -16.58 37.12 32.42
CA ALA A 782 -16.20 36.00 31.56
C ALA A 782 -17.41 35.15 31.11
N LEU A 783 -18.46 35.03 31.94
CA LEU A 783 -19.69 34.32 31.58
C LEU A 783 -20.43 35.03 30.44
N PHE A 784 -20.66 36.34 30.57
CA PHE A 784 -21.51 37.12 29.66
C PHE A 784 -20.83 37.73 28.44
N ARG A 785 -19.50 37.57 28.30
CA ARG A 785 -18.82 37.74 27.02
C ARG A 785 -19.33 36.72 26.01
#